data_AF-A0A2N3H123-F1
#
_entry.id   AF-A0A2N3H123-F1
#
_cell.length_a   1.000
_cell.length_b   1.000
_cell.length_c   1.000
_cell.angle_alpha   90.00
_cell.angle_beta   90.00
_cell.angle_gamma   90.00
#
_symmetry.space_group_name_H-M   'P 1'
#
loop_
_entity.id
_entity.type
_entity.pdbx_description
1 polymer ?
#
loop_
_entity_poly.entity_id
_entity_poly.type
_entity_poly.pdbx_seq_one_letter_code
_entity_poly.pdbx_strand_id
1 'polypeptide(L)'
;MRRTFLVGLSVALVLASAQFAVAVQQPAASWKWASPQPTLNGLNAISMLPSHAGWTVGQSGMILHTSDGVTWAVQDSGTSVELMDVHAIDALRVWTVGDQGTILASTDGGVTWSPRSSATTVDLNAITFTDAKHGWAVGRDGVVRATTDGGVTWKSQITPTPYELLSVTFADSAHGWIGGIGGVLLHTNDGGVHWTEQDPGPTVTYPGWHLEEIHATSALVATVVGWGGSILKTTDGGAHWSWSNIGVVTDIYAGAFLGSEGWVVGHGGMVRHIEAGGTWDDQLTPTSNALRDIEFNDTSEGWAVGDAGTILHTTNGGVSWSAENVALIPGTVRDVSFATTSTGWAVGDNGGIVRTGDGGATWSMQSYAEADGLSGVFALDSQNAWAVSDNAVIRTNDGGTTWAPQESGIFEFGTNFRDVWFQDASEGWAVGGVNIDAGSPMVHTSDGGRTWQQTAITSGVSLTSICFSSYDHGWAVGQFGCVLETTNAGETWTRRDLGTLRTLSSVAFADASNGWIVGERGTIFHTTDGGVTWQTQAGAVTDLYAVSSYDGVHGWAAGEGAKVVYTSDAGLHWVEQNPGTRNTPVNFMCIEATGQDEAWLGGTGGVLLHTVNGGSLGALGVEAVAGDDRYQTAVRVCSSRFPSATTVVVATGQNWPDALGGASLAGAYGSPILLTRPDVLPGVVEQEIARLGATNAIVLGSEKAVSEAVVTRLRDSLHLSVKRIGGADRYETGDAVAAATLERLSNSNQTWDGTIFVATGANFPDALAAAPLSSAWSRPVLLVAPTRPASDASARARSLEASRACLLGSSAAVSVTVEQALTSTLLGGVLRLQGATRYQTAAAIAEYGAANGLKWDGVALATGQNYPDALAGGVAQGHVGRLMLLTPSTSLDSAPARDLYGHKSAIRGVAYFGGTGALSNSVRGAVAALLR
;
A
#
# COMPACT_ATOMS: atom_id res chain seq x y z
N MET A 1 -37.58 57.08 21.25
CA MET A 1 -37.54 57.15 22.73
C MET A 1 -38.18 55.89 23.31
N ARG A 2 -37.45 55.22 24.21
CA ARG A 2 -37.79 54.32 25.35
C ARG A 2 -39.18 53.62 25.38
N ARG A 3 -39.21 52.27 25.45
CA ARG A 3 -39.41 51.38 26.65
C ARG A 3 -40.81 51.58 27.31
N THR A 4 -41.59 50.58 27.75
CA THR A 4 -41.29 49.53 28.77
C THR A 4 -42.57 48.67 29.04
N PHE A 5 -42.38 47.34 29.26
CA PHE A 5 -43.04 46.34 30.16
C PHE A 5 -44.50 46.39 30.67
N LEU A 6 -45.14 45.19 30.72
CA LEU A 6 -45.75 44.50 31.90
C LEU A 6 -46.48 43.20 31.44
N VAL A 7 -45.97 41.97 31.67
CA VAL A 7 -46.19 40.99 32.78
C VAL A 7 -47.66 40.63 33.09
N GLY A 8 -47.98 39.33 32.98
CA GLY A 8 -49.23 38.71 33.45
C GLY A 8 -49.17 37.18 33.54
N LEU A 9 -49.10 36.69 34.79
CA LEU A 9 -49.28 35.38 35.43
C LEU A 9 -49.49 34.04 34.65
N SER A 10 -48.85 33.04 35.28
CA SER A 10 -48.79 31.58 35.11
C SER A 10 -49.93 30.77 35.74
N VAL A 11 -50.29 29.61 35.15
CA VAL A 11 -50.47 28.29 35.81
C VAL A 11 -50.17 27.17 34.78
N ALA A 12 -49.43 26.14 35.22
CA ALA A 12 -48.85 25.05 34.44
C ALA A 12 -49.78 23.83 34.25
N LEU A 13 -49.58 23.08 33.15
CA LEU A 13 -49.38 21.62 33.21
C LEU A 13 -48.68 21.10 31.93
N VAL A 14 -47.80 20.11 32.14
CA VAL A 14 -46.68 19.58 31.33
C VAL A 14 -47.08 18.82 30.05
N LEU A 15 -46.38 19.02 28.93
CA LEU A 15 -45.52 18.04 28.22
C LEU A 15 -45.23 18.43 26.76
N ALA A 16 -44.01 18.06 26.36
CA ALA A 16 -43.22 18.60 25.26
C ALA A 16 -43.63 18.13 23.85
N SER A 17 -43.47 19.02 22.88
CA SER A 17 -43.16 18.66 21.48
C SER A 17 -42.30 19.77 20.86
N ALA A 18 -41.04 19.43 20.55
CA ALA A 18 -40.10 20.33 19.88
C ALA A 18 -40.33 20.28 18.36
N GLN A 19 -40.33 21.47 17.75
CA GLN A 19 -40.50 21.70 16.33
C GLN A 19 -39.26 21.25 15.54
N PHE A 20 -39.50 20.53 14.45
CA PHE A 20 -38.50 20.11 13.48
C PHE A 20 -37.95 21.31 12.70
N ALA A 21 -36.62 21.43 12.67
CA ALA A 21 -35.88 22.25 11.73
C ALA A 21 -35.88 21.60 10.35
N VAL A 22 -36.18 22.38 9.32
CA VAL A 22 -36.07 21.99 7.91
C VAL A 22 -34.60 22.00 7.51
N ALA A 23 -34.03 20.82 7.29
CA ALA A 23 -32.73 20.66 6.65
C ALA A 23 -32.91 20.66 5.13
N VAL A 24 -32.17 21.53 4.45
CA VAL A 24 -31.97 21.48 3.00
C VAL A 24 -31.19 20.21 2.68
N GLN A 25 -31.85 19.25 2.05
CA GLN A 25 -31.24 18.00 1.59
C GLN A 25 -30.32 18.32 0.39
N GLN A 26 -29.03 18.00 0.52
CA GLN A 26 -28.13 17.93 -0.63
C GLN A 26 -28.68 16.92 -1.65
N PRO A 27 -28.45 17.09 -2.97
CA PRO A 27 -28.80 16.05 -3.92
C PRO A 27 -27.97 14.81 -3.60
N ALA A 28 -28.66 13.77 -3.12
CA ALA A 28 -28.09 12.45 -2.98
C ALA A 28 -27.47 12.03 -4.32
N ALA A 29 -26.26 11.51 -4.24
CA ALA A 29 -25.56 10.93 -5.37
C ALA A 29 -26.50 9.99 -6.15
N SER A 30 -26.43 10.05 -7.49
CA SER A 30 -27.28 9.33 -8.43
C SER A 30 -26.99 7.82 -8.50
N TRP A 31 -26.82 7.17 -7.35
CA TRP A 31 -26.69 5.72 -7.25
C TRP A 31 -28.08 5.13 -7.06
N LYS A 32 -28.59 4.51 -8.12
CA LYS A 32 -29.75 3.61 -8.02
C LYS A 32 -29.24 2.21 -7.71
N TRP A 33 -29.76 1.62 -6.65
CA TRP A 33 -29.61 0.20 -6.35
C TRP A 33 -30.07 -0.63 -7.54
N ALA A 34 -29.16 -1.41 -8.13
CA ALA A 34 -29.52 -2.50 -9.02
C ALA A 34 -29.97 -3.67 -8.15
N SER A 35 -31.27 -3.98 -8.19
CA SER A 35 -31.84 -5.20 -7.61
C SER A 35 -31.03 -6.44 -8.03
N PRO A 36 -31.01 -7.52 -7.22
CA PRO A 36 -32.03 -7.88 -6.25
C PRO A 36 -31.76 -7.40 -4.82
N GLN A 37 -32.79 -7.46 -3.97
CA GLN A 37 -32.62 -7.35 -2.52
C GLN A 37 -31.61 -8.41 -2.05
N PRO A 38 -30.81 -8.13 -0.99
CA PRO A 38 -29.89 -9.13 -0.46
C PRO A 38 -30.67 -10.40 -0.16
N THR A 39 -30.26 -11.50 -0.78
CA THR A 39 -30.64 -12.82 -0.30
C THR A 39 -30.02 -12.95 1.09
N LEU A 40 -30.79 -13.42 2.08
CA LEU A 40 -30.23 -13.71 3.41
C LEU A 40 -29.27 -14.93 3.38
N ASN A 41 -29.22 -15.62 2.25
CA ASN A 41 -28.40 -16.80 1.99
C ASN A 41 -27.13 -16.40 1.24
N GLY A 42 -25.99 -17.00 1.62
CA GLY A 42 -24.72 -16.88 0.90
C GLY A 42 -24.78 -17.53 -0.49
N LEU A 43 -24.00 -16.98 -1.42
CA LEU A 43 -23.82 -17.49 -2.78
C LEU A 43 -22.39 -18.03 -2.92
N ASN A 44 -22.23 -19.17 -3.58
CA ASN A 44 -20.99 -19.94 -3.66
C ASN A 44 -20.30 -19.82 -5.03
N ALA A 45 -21.05 -19.81 -6.13
CA ALA A 45 -20.49 -19.78 -7.48
C ALA A 45 -21.36 -19.00 -8.48
N ILE A 46 -20.75 -18.61 -9.60
CA ILE A 46 -21.41 -17.91 -10.71
C ILE A 46 -20.86 -18.38 -12.07
N SER A 47 -21.75 -18.56 -13.04
CA SER A 47 -21.41 -18.86 -14.43
C SER A 47 -22.09 -17.86 -15.36
N MET A 48 -21.27 -17.13 -16.12
CA MET A 48 -21.73 -16.08 -17.05
C MET A 48 -21.37 -16.45 -18.49
N LEU A 49 -22.33 -16.26 -19.39
CA LEU A 49 -22.16 -16.40 -20.83
C LEU A 49 -21.72 -15.06 -21.46
N PRO A 50 -21.07 -15.08 -22.64
CA PRO A 50 -20.72 -13.87 -23.38
C PRO A 50 -21.93 -12.98 -23.73
N SER A 51 -23.14 -13.54 -23.73
CA SER A 51 -24.38 -12.81 -23.93
C SER A 51 -24.83 -11.99 -22.71
N HIS A 52 -24.10 -12.05 -21.59
CA HIS A 52 -24.46 -11.51 -20.27
C HIS A 52 -25.59 -12.26 -19.56
N ALA A 53 -26.06 -13.38 -20.12
CA ALA A 53 -26.93 -14.29 -19.38
C ALA A 53 -26.07 -15.14 -18.41
N GLY A 54 -26.61 -15.54 -17.27
CA GLY A 54 -25.84 -16.34 -16.31
C GLY A 54 -26.63 -16.79 -15.08
N TRP A 55 -26.00 -17.67 -14.30
CA TRP A 55 -26.58 -18.28 -13.10
C TRP A 55 -25.61 -18.17 -11.93
N THR A 56 -26.14 -17.99 -10.73
CA THR A 56 -25.39 -18.11 -9.47
C THR A 56 -26.13 -19.00 -8.50
N VAL A 57 -25.40 -19.75 -7.68
CA VAL A 57 -25.95 -20.77 -6.77
C VAL A 57 -25.39 -20.60 -5.37
N GLY A 58 -26.04 -21.18 -4.37
CA GLY A 58 -25.54 -21.14 -2.99
C GLY A 58 -26.40 -21.83 -1.95
N GLN A 59 -26.37 -21.27 -0.75
CA GLN A 59 -26.97 -21.86 0.45
C GLN A 59 -28.47 -22.09 0.32
N SER A 60 -28.94 -23.16 0.97
CA SER A 60 -30.35 -23.57 0.97
C SER A 60 -30.95 -23.81 -0.42
N GLY A 61 -30.15 -24.34 -1.35
CA GLY A 61 -30.59 -24.65 -2.72
C GLY A 61 -30.86 -23.41 -3.58
N MET A 62 -30.26 -22.27 -3.24
CA MET A 62 -30.50 -21.01 -3.95
C MET A 62 -29.95 -21.07 -5.37
N ILE A 63 -30.77 -20.63 -6.33
CA ILE A 63 -30.36 -20.39 -7.72
C ILE A 63 -30.92 -19.03 -8.15
N LEU A 64 -30.07 -18.16 -8.69
CA LEU A 64 -30.48 -16.93 -9.34
C LEU A 64 -30.06 -16.97 -10.81
N HIS A 65 -30.87 -16.37 -11.68
CA HIS A 65 -30.59 -16.23 -13.12
C HIS A 65 -30.68 -14.77 -13.56
N THR A 66 -29.79 -14.38 -14.46
CA THR A 66 -29.84 -13.10 -15.17
C THR A 66 -29.84 -13.31 -16.68
N SER A 67 -30.49 -12.39 -17.40
CA SER A 67 -30.45 -12.36 -18.88
C SER A 67 -29.60 -11.21 -19.44
N ASP A 68 -29.21 -10.26 -18.59
CA ASP A 68 -28.55 -9.00 -18.97
C ASP A 68 -27.33 -8.66 -18.10
N GLY A 69 -27.00 -9.49 -17.10
CA GLY A 69 -25.91 -9.28 -16.15
C GLY A 69 -26.23 -8.24 -15.07
N VAL A 70 -27.42 -7.65 -15.10
CA VAL A 70 -27.82 -6.54 -14.22
C VAL A 70 -28.99 -6.94 -13.32
N THR A 71 -29.98 -7.62 -13.89
CA THR A 71 -31.21 -8.04 -13.19
C THR A 71 -31.18 -9.53 -12.92
N TRP A 72 -31.41 -9.90 -11.67
CA TRP A 72 -31.37 -11.30 -11.22
C TRP A 72 -32.72 -11.73 -10.66
N ALA A 73 -33.17 -12.92 -11.06
CA ALA A 73 -34.40 -13.54 -10.61
C ALA A 73 -34.12 -14.89 -9.97
N VAL A 74 -34.75 -15.16 -8.82
CA VAL A 74 -34.69 -16.47 -8.15
C VAL A 74 -35.34 -17.54 -9.01
N GLN A 75 -34.71 -18.71 -9.09
CA GLN A 75 -35.24 -19.92 -9.71
C GLN A 75 -35.51 -20.98 -8.64
N ASP A 76 -36.54 -21.80 -8.86
CA ASP A 76 -36.84 -22.94 -7.99
C ASP A 76 -35.93 -24.12 -8.36
N SER A 77 -35.01 -24.45 -7.46
CA SER A 77 -34.09 -25.58 -7.62
C SER A 77 -34.74 -26.93 -7.27
N GLY A 78 -35.88 -26.93 -6.57
CA GLY A 78 -36.51 -28.13 -6.04
C GLY A 78 -35.75 -28.80 -4.88
N THR A 79 -34.72 -28.16 -4.32
CA THR A 79 -33.94 -28.67 -3.19
C THR A 79 -33.62 -27.57 -2.17
N SER A 80 -33.30 -27.97 -0.94
CA SER A 80 -32.76 -27.07 0.10
C SER A 80 -31.30 -27.37 0.43
N VAL A 81 -30.66 -28.27 -0.33
CA VAL A 81 -29.27 -28.66 -0.15
C VAL A 81 -28.36 -27.55 -0.67
N GLU A 82 -27.23 -27.31 -0.01
CA GLU A 82 -26.26 -26.30 -0.45
C GLU A 82 -25.67 -26.67 -1.81
N LEU A 83 -25.65 -25.69 -2.72
CA LEU A 83 -25.10 -25.82 -4.06
C LEU A 83 -23.74 -25.13 -4.09
N MET A 84 -22.71 -25.86 -4.51
CA MET A 84 -21.31 -25.43 -4.45
C MET A 84 -20.84 -24.76 -5.73
N ASP A 85 -21.19 -25.33 -6.90
CA ASP A 85 -20.72 -24.82 -8.18
C ASP A 85 -21.79 -24.93 -9.28
N VAL A 86 -21.66 -24.10 -10.32
CA VAL A 86 -22.58 -24.02 -11.46
C VAL A 86 -21.82 -23.82 -12.77
N HIS A 87 -22.21 -24.55 -13.80
CA HIS A 87 -21.62 -24.45 -15.12
C HIS A 87 -22.70 -24.34 -16.20
N ALA A 88 -22.68 -23.24 -16.96
CA ALA A 88 -23.52 -23.02 -18.12
C ALA A 88 -22.69 -23.04 -19.40
N ILE A 89 -23.13 -23.80 -20.41
CA ILE A 89 -22.46 -23.84 -21.72
C ILE A 89 -23.19 -23.01 -22.78
N ASP A 90 -24.49 -22.81 -22.59
CA ASP A 90 -25.33 -21.94 -23.40
C ASP A 90 -26.55 -21.48 -22.60
N ALA A 91 -27.39 -20.65 -23.22
CA ALA A 91 -28.55 -20.05 -22.57
C ALA A 91 -29.63 -21.05 -22.11
N LEU A 92 -29.53 -22.32 -22.52
CA LEU A 92 -30.50 -23.38 -22.22
C LEU A 92 -29.94 -24.44 -21.27
N ARG A 93 -28.65 -24.76 -21.38
CA ARG A 93 -28.03 -25.92 -20.72
C ARG A 93 -27.12 -25.51 -19.58
N VAL A 94 -27.53 -25.87 -18.37
CA VAL A 94 -26.86 -25.49 -17.11
C VAL A 94 -26.89 -26.66 -16.14
N TRP A 95 -25.80 -26.86 -15.41
CA TRP A 95 -25.69 -27.86 -14.37
C TRP A 95 -25.14 -27.25 -13.08
N THR A 96 -25.54 -27.79 -11.93
CA THR A 96 -25.01 -27.40 -10.63
C THR A 96 -24.80 -28.63 -9.75
N VAL A 97 -23.77 -28.57 -8.91
CA VAL A 97 -23.42 -29.60 -7.92
C VAL A 97 -23.52 -29.06 -6.51
N GLY A 98 -23.60 -29.95 -5.53
CA GLY A 98 -23.53 -29.56 -4.13
C GLY A 98 -23.47 -30.73 -3.18
N ASP A 99 -23.84 -30.45 -1.93
CA ASP A 99 -23.80 -31.41 -0.83
C ASP A 99 -24.61 -32.68 -1.12
N GLN A 100 -24.29 -33.76 -0.41
CA GLN A 100 -24.96 -35.06 -0.51
C GLN A 100 -24.91 -35.66 -1.93
N GLY A 101 -23.91 -35.30 -2.72
CA GLY A 101 -23.77 -35.73 -4.11
C GLY A 101 -24.83 -35.15 -5.03
N THR A 102 -25.41 -34.00 -4.70
CA THR A 102 -26.47 -33.37 -5.49
C THR A 102 -25.94 -32.95 -6.85
N ILE A 103 -26.68 -33.29 -7.92
CA ILE A 103 -26.50 -32.73 -9.27
C ILE A 103 -27.88 -32.32 -9.78
N LEU A 104 -28.03 -31.06 -10.17
CA LEU A 104 -29.21 -30.58 -10.88
C LEU A 104 -28.82 -30.15 -12.30
N ALA A 105 -29.73 -30.35 -13.25
CA ALA A 105 -29.54 -29.94 -14.63
C ALA A 105 -30.80 -29.23 -15.16
N SER A 106 -30.58 -28.20 -15.95
CA SER A 106 -31.62 -27.54 -16.74
C SER A 106 -31.29 -27.61 -18.23
N THR A 107 -32.33 -27.77 -19.06
CA THR A 107 -32.25 -27.73 -20.52
C THR A 107 -33.13 -26.64 -21.13
N ASP A 108 -33.69 -25.76 -20.30
CA ASP A 108 -34.61 -24.69 -20.66
C ASP A 108 -34.22 -23.33 -20.06
N GLY A 109 -32.95 -23.16 -19.69
CA GLY A 109 -32.40 -21.89 -19.16
C GLY A 109 -32.71 -21.67 -17.68
N GLY A 110 -32.87 -22.75 -16.92
CA GLY A 110 -33.19 -22.74 -15.50
C GLY A 110 -34.66 -22.45 -15.20
N VAL A 111 -35.55 -22.53 -16.21
CA VAL A 111 -37.00 -22.48 -15.98
C VAL A 111 -37.43 -23.71 -15.19
N THR A 112 -36.84 -24.88 -15.49
CA THR A 112 -36.97 -26.09 -14.69
C THR A 112 -35.60 -26.71 -14.38
N TRP A 113 -35.46 -27.23 -13.16
CA TRP A 113 -34.29 -27.96 -12.69
C TRP A 113 -34.65 -29.41 -12.41
N SER A 114 -33.92 -30.34 -13.01
CA SER A 114 -34.12 -31.78 -12.86
C SER A 114 -32.96 -32.42 -12.09
N PRO A 115 -33.22 -33.17 -11.00
CA PRO A 115 -32.16 -33.89 -10.29
C PRO A 115 -31.58 -35.02 -11.14
N ARG A 116 -30.26 -35.20 -11.05
CA ARG A 116 -29.49 -36.24 -11.72
C ARG A 116 -28.82 -37.11 -10.67
N SER A 117 -28.84 -38.42 -10.87
CA SER A 117 -28.11 -39.33 -9.98
C SER A 117 -26.61 -39.20 -10.26
N SER A 118 -25.85 -38.76 -9.27
CA SER A 118 -24.39 -38.65 -9.30
C SER A 118 -23.65 -39.97 -9.04
N ALA A 119 -24.39 -41.02 -8.66
CA ALA A 119 -23.83 -42.29 -8.17
C ALA A 119 -22.86 -42.10 -6.97
N THR A 120 -23.08 -41.05 -6.17
CA THR A 120 -22.40 -40.82 -4.88
C THR A 120 -23.33 -40.07 -3.93
N THR A 121 -23.03 -40.12 -2.64
CA THR A 121 -23.64 -39.27 -1.61
C THR A 121 -22.62 -38.33 -0.97
N VAL A 122 -21.37 -38.37 -1.46
CA VAL A 122 -20.28 -37.49 -1.02
C VAL A 122 -20.48 -36.11 -1.63
N ASP A 123 -20.19 -35.07 -0.86
CA ASP A 123 -20.31 -33.68 -1.28
C ASP A 123 -19.46 -33.40 -2.53
N LEU A 124 -20.05 -32.71 -3.50
CA LEU A 124 -19.41 -32.33 -4.75
C LEU A 124 -19.13 -30.82 -4.72
N ASN A 125 -17.86 -30.46 -4.94
CA ASN A 125 -17.34 -29.11 -4.78
C ASN A 125 -17.31 -28.31 -6.10
N ALA A 126 -16.99 -28.95 -7.22
CA ALA A 126 -16.86 -28.28 -8.51
C ALA A 126 -17.38 -29.10 -9.69
N ILE A 127 -17.83 -28.41 -10.74
CA ILE A 127 -18.36 -29.01 -11.97
C ILE A 127 -17.87 -28.27 -13.22
N THR A 128 -17.54 -29.02 -14.27
CA THR A 128 -17.15 -28.45 -15.55
C THR A 128 -17.72 -29.25 -16.72
N PHE A 129 -18.08 -28.57 -17.81
CA PHE A 129 -18.47 -29.18 -19.08
C PHE A 129 -17.66 -28.58 -20.23
N THR A 130 -17.21 -29.43 -21.16
CA THR A 130 -16.50 -28.97 -22.36
C THR A 130 -17.44 -28.83 -23.56
N ASP A 131 -18.52 -29.60 -23.56
CA ASP A 131 -19.59 -29.55 -24.54
C ASP A 131 -20.92 -30.00 -23.90
N ALA A 132 -22.01 -30.06 -24.67
CA ALA A 132 -23.32 -30.45 -24.18
C ALA A 132 -23.44 -31.92 -23.73
N LYS A 133 -22.39 -32.73 -23.89
CA LYS A 133 -22.36 -34.17 -23.56
C LYS A 133 -21.32 -34.52 -22.50
N HIS A 134 -20.15 -33.90 -22.54
CA HIS A 134 -19.01 -34.25 -21.69
C HIS A 134 -18.85 -33.30 -20.51
N GLY A 135 -18.88 -33.86 -19.30
CA GLY A 135 -18.72 -33.09 -18.07
C GLY A 135 -18.15 -33.91 -16.91
N TRP A 136 -17.57 -33.22 -15.94
CA TRP A 136 -16.93 -33.79 -14.76
C TRP A 136 -17.37 -33.04 -13.50
N ALA A 137 -17.58 -33.77 -12.42
CA ALA A 137 -17.84 -33.24 -11.09
C ALA A 137 -16.85 -33.87 -10.10
N VAL A 138 -16.29 -33.05 -9.21
CA VAL A 138 -15.29 -33.47 -8.22
C VAL A 138 -15.72 -33.06 -6.81
N GLY A 139 -15.19 -33.72 -5.79
CA GLY A 139 -15.56 -33.41 -4.41
C GLY A 139 -14.70 -34.07 -3.35
N ARG A 140 -15.28 -34.25 -2.16
CA ARG A 140 -14.61 -34.87 -1.01
C ARG A 140 -14.15 -36.29 -1.30
N ASP A 141 -13.23 -36.78 -0.47
CA ASP A 141 -12.71 -38.16 -0.53
C ASP A 141 -12.14 -38.57 -1.90
N GLY A 142 -11.55 -37.61 -2.65
CA GLY A 142 -10.97 -37.87 -3.98
C GLY A 142 -12.00 -38.18 -5.07
N VAL A 143 -13.29 -37.94 -4.84
CA VAL A 143 -14.38 -38.35 -5.73
C VAL A 143 -14.32 -37.58 -7.05
N VAL A 144 -14.32 -38.33 -8.15
CA VAL A 144 -14.53 -37.81 -9.51
C VAL A 144 -15.69 -38.55 -10.19
N ARG A 145 -16.60 -37.80 -10.80
CA ARG A 145 -17.73 -38.29 -11.58
C ARG A 145 -17.69 -37.68 -12.97
N ALA A 146 -17.87 -38.50 -14.00
CA ALA A 146 -17.86 -38.06 -15.38
C ALA A 146 -19.14 -38.49 -16.13
N THR A 147 -19.58 -37.65 -17.07
CA THR A 147 -20.71 -37.92 -17.96
C THR A 147 -20.27 -37.78 -19.42
N THR A 148 -20.89 -38.57 -20.30
CA THR A 148 -20.71 -38.49 -21.76
C THR A 148 -22.06 -38.33 -22.48
N ASP A 149 -23.13 -38.08 -21.74
CA ASP A 149 -24.51 -37.98 -22.22
C ASP A 149 -25.24 -36.73 -21.71
N GLY A 150 -24.49 -35.71 -21.27
CA GLY A 150 -25.02 -34.41 -20.84
C GLY A 150 -25.56 -34.43 -19.41
N GLY A 151 -25.01 -35.29 -18.56
CA GLY A 151 -25.40 -35.45 -17.16
C GLY A 151 -26.64 -36.32 -16.95
N VAL A 152 -27.05 -37.09 -17.95
CA VAL A 152 -28.13 -38.09 -17.79
C VAL A 152 -27.63 -39.26 -16.95
N THR A 153 -26.40 -39.72 -17.19
CA THR A 153 -25.69 -40.70 -16.37
C THR A 153 -24.30 -40.20 -15.98
N TRP A 154 -23.90 -40.51 -14.73
CA TRP A 154 -22.59 -40.17 -14.17
C TRP A 154 -21.87 -41.45 -13.73
N LYS A 155 -20.61 -41.58 -14.13
CA LYS A 155 -19.75 -42.73 -13.84
C LYS A 155 -18.58 -42.32 -12.95
N SER A 156 -18.19 -43.19 -12.02
CA SER A 156 -17.01 -42.98 -11.17
C SER A 156 -15.73 -43.08 -11.99
N GLN A 157 -14.79 -42.17 -11.73
CA GLN A 157 -13.40 -42.28 -12.14
C GLN A 157 -12.51 -42.50 -10.91
N ILE A 158 -11.38 -43.17 -11.08
CA ILE A 158 -10.45 -43.49 -9.99
C ILE A 158 -9.33 -42.46 -9.98
N THR A 159 -9.05 -41.90 -8.82
CA THR A 159 -7.94 -40.96 -8.57
C THR A 159 -6.88 -41.61 -7.68
N PRO A 160 -5.61 -41.15 -7.73
CA PRO A 160 -4.54 -41.66 -6.89
C PRO A 160 -4.55 -41.12 -5.45
N THR A 161 -5.53 -40.28 -5.11
CA THR A 161 -5.57 -39.51 -3.87
C THR A 161 -6.92 -39.64 -3.16
N PRO A 162 -6.94 -39.78 -1.82
CA PRO A 162 -8.16 -39.71 -1.03
C PRO A 162 -8.50 -38.27 -0.58
N TYR A 163 -7.66 -37.28 -0.91
CA TYR A 163 -7.87 -35.91 -0.46
C TYR A 163 -9.02 -35.23 -1.21
N GLU A 164 -9.63 -34.24 -0.55
CA GLU A 164 -10.72 -33.45 -1.12
C GLU A 164 -10.26 -32.65 -2.35
N LEU A 165 -11.05 -32.76 -3.41
CA LEU A 165 -10.83 -32.07 -4.68
C LEU A 165 -11.71 -30.82 -4.70
N LEU A 166 -11.10 -29.68 -4.97
CA LEU A 166 -11.74 -28.37 -4.83
C LEU A 166 -12.15 -27.78 -6.18
N SER A 167 -11.33 -27.97 -7.22
CA SER A 167 -11.57 -27.38 -8.53
C SER A 167 -11.19 -28.33 -9.66
N VAL A 168 -11.95 -28.30 -10.75
CA VAL A 168 -11.73 -29.13 -11.95
C VAL A 168 -11.91 -28.29 -13.21
N THR A 169 -11.01 -28.48 -14.17
CA THR A 169 -11.08 -27.82 -15.46
C THR A 169 -10.66 -28.78 -16.57
N PHE A 170 -11.33 -28.68 -17.72
CA PHE A 170 -10.97 -29.43 -18.92
C PHE A 170 -10.86 -28.47 -20.10
N ALA A 171 -9.77 -28.60 -20.86
CA ALA A 171 -9.57 -27.83 -22.09
C ALA A 171 -10.36 -28.42 -23.27
N ASP A 172 -10.54 -29.73 -23.26
CA ASP A 172 -11.34 -30.50 -24.21
C ASP A 172 -11.78 -31.83 -23.54
N SER A 173 -12.43 -32.72 -24.28
CA SER A 173 -12.97 -33.95 -23.69
C SER A 173 -11.92 -34.97 -23.21
N ALA A 174 -10.62 -34.73 -23.47
CA ALA A 174 -9.51 -35.62 -23.13
C ALA A 174 -8.55 -35.00 -22.10
N HIS A 175 -8.29 -33.69 -22.16
CA HIS A 175 -7.27 -33.03 -21.36
C HIS A 175 -7.86 -32.21 -20.22
N GLY A 176 -7.54 -32.57 -18.98
CA GLY A 176 -8.08 -31.90 -17.81
C GLY A 176 -7.19 -31.96 -16.58
N TRP A 177 -7.40 -30.99 -15.68
CA TRP A 177 -6.66 -30.84 -14.43
C TRP A 177 -7.60 -30.67 -13.24
N ILE A 178 -7.14 -31.10 -12.08
CA ILE A 178 -7.83 -30.96 -10.80
C ILE A 178 -6.88 -30.36 -9.77
N GLY A 179 -7.35 -29.36 -9.03
CA GLY A 179 -6.71 -28.83 -7.82
C GLY A 179 -7.47 -29.27 -6.56
N GLY A 180 -6.76 -29.50 -5.46
CA GLY A 180 -7.37 -29.94 -4.21
C GLY A 180 -6.57 -29.61 -2.95
N ILE A 181 -7.07 -30.13 -1.82
CA ILE A 181 -6.47 -30.00 -0.51
C ILE A 181 -5.10 -30.70 -0.45
N GLY A 182 -4.17 -30.13 0.31
CA GLY A 182 -2.82 -30.70 0.50
C GLY A 182 -1.90 -30.50 -0.71
N GLY A 183 -2.20 -29.55 -1.60
CA GLY A 183 -1.43 -29.30 -2.81
C GLY A 183 -1.72 -30.29 -3.93
N VAL A 184 -2.79 -31.08 -3.81
CA VAL A 184 -3.15 -32.09 -4.82
C VAL A 184 -3.36 -31.43 -6.17
N LEU A 185 -2.58 -31.88 -7.13
CA LEU A 185 -2.66 -31.47 -8.52
C LEU A 185 -2.71 -32.71 -9.40
N LEU A 186 -3.84 -32.95 -10.05
CA LEU A 186 -4.02 -34.11 -10.94
C LEU A 186 -4.13 -33.64 -12.39
N HIS A 187 -3.70 -34.50 -13.31
CA HIS A 187 -3.83 -34.30 -14.75
C HIS A 187 -4.31 -35.58 -15.43
N THR A 188 -5.05 -35.44 -16.52
CA THR A 188 -5.45 -36.53 -17.41
C THR A 188 -5.31 -36.09 -18.87
N ASN A 189 -4.95 -37.05 -19.74
CA ASN A 189 -4.90 -36.88 -21.20
C ASN A 189 -5.90 -37.80 -21.93
N ASP A 190 -6.80 -38.48 -21.20
CA ASP A 190 -7.74 -39.45 -21.75
C ASP A 190 -9.18 -39.31 -21.20
N GLY A 191 -9.52 -38.11 -20.73
CA GLY A 191 -10.86 -37.79 -20.23
C GLY A 191 -11.12 -38.30 -18.82
N GLY A 192 -10.06 -38.61 -18.07
CA GLY A 192 -10.11 -39.12 -16.70
C GLY A 192 -10.28 -40.64 -16.61
N VAL A 193 -9.98 -41.38 -17.68
CA VAL A 193 -9.82 -42.85 -17.59
C VAL A 193 -8.61 -43.15 -16.70
N HIS A 194 -7.56 -42.34 -16.82
CA HIS A 194 -6.43 -42.32 -15.89
C HIS A 194 -6.14 -40.90 -15.40
N TRP A 195 -5.99 -40.76 -14.08
CA TRP A 195 -5.55 -39.54 -13.41
C TRP A 195 -4.13 -39.74 -12.88
N THR A 196 -3.23 -38.84 -13.22
CA THR A 196 -1.85 -38.82 -12.73
C THR A 196 -1.63 -37.61 -11.85
N GLU A 197 -1.07 -37.83 -10.67
CA GLU A 197 -0.58 -36.74 -9.81
C GLU A 197 0.56 -36.00 -10.52
N GLN A 198 0.58 -34.68 -10.42
CA GLN A 198 1.59 -33.81 -11.01
C GLN A 198 2.47 -33.27 -9.90
N ASP A 199 3.77 -33.17 -10.20
CA ASP A 199 4.71 -32.48 -9.33
C ASP A 199 4.73 -30.99 -9.71
N PRO A 200 4.25 -30.08 -8.85
CA PRO A 200 4.28 -28.65 -9.14
C PRO A 200 5.70 -28.05 -9.12
N GLY A 201 6.75 -28.79 -8.71
CA GLY A 201 8.14 -28.32 -8.68
C GLY A 201 8.77 -28.34 -7.27
N PRO A 202 9.98 -27.76 -7.07
CA PRO A 202 10.73 -27.91 -5.83
C PRO A 202 9.89 -27.44 -4.63
N THR A 203 9.64 -28.41 -3.75
CA THR A 203 8.70 -28.41 -2.65
C THR A 203 8.91 -27.25 -1.66
N VAL A 204 8.03 -26.26 -1.72
CA VAL A 204 7.48 -25.64 -0.51
C VAL A 204 6.08 -26.21 -0.33
N THR A 205 6.00 -27.49 0.05
CA THR A 205 4.74 -28.07 0.52
C THR A 205 4.50 -27.55 1.92
N TYR A 206 3.75 -26.45 2.04
CA TYR A 206 3.18 -26.06 3.33
C TYR A 206 2.23 -27.19 3.78
N PRO A 207 2.36 -27.72 5.02
CA PRO A 207 1.31 -28.55 5.59
C PRO A 207 0.01 -27.72 5.64
N GLY A 208 -1.02 -28.14 4.90
CA GLY A 208 -2.23 -27.33 4.68
C GLY A 208 -2.17 -26.42 3.46
N TRP A 209 -1.28 -26.67 2.49
CA TRP A 209 -1.36 -26.03 1.18
C TRP A 209 -2.61 -26.50 0.43
N HIS A 210 -3.40 -25.60 -0.13
CA HIS A 210 -4.58 -25.95 -0.93
C HIS A 210 -4.47 -25.27 -2.30
N LEU A 211 -4.78 -26.02 -3.36
CA LEU A 211 -4.98 -25.48 -4.69
C LEU A 211 -6.48 -25.25 -4.89
N GLU A 212 -6.88 -23.99 -4.82
CA GLU A 212 -8.28 -23.57 -4.70
C GLU A 212 -8.97 -23.52 -6.05
N GLU A 213 -8.33 -22.94 -7.06
CA GLU A 213 -8.94 -22.74 -8.37
C GLU A 213 -7.95 -23.04 -9.48
N ILE A 214 -8.37 -23.88 -10.44
CA ILE A 214 -7.59 -24.24 -11.62
C ILE A 214 -8.34 -23.89 -12.89
N HIS A 215 -7.63 -23.29 -13.85
CA HIS A 215 -8.19 -22.90 -15.14
C HIS A 215 -7.27 -23.31 -16.29
N ALA A 216 -7.82 -24.05 -17.26
CA ALA A 216 -7.13 -24.43 -18.48
C ALA A 216 -7.63 -23.61 -19.67
N THR A 217 -6.69 -23.13 -20.49
CA THR A 217 -6.99 -22.39 -21.74
C THR A 217 -6.72 -23.23 -23.00
N SER A 218 -6.00 -24.33 -22.85
CA SER A 218 -5.75 -25.33 -23.89
C SER A 218 -5.24 -26.63 -23.26
N ALA A 219 -5.12 -27.69 -24.07
CA ALA A 219 -4.50 -28.95 -23.65
C ALA A 219 -3.05 -28.81 -23.15
N LEU A 220 -2.40 -27.66 -23.35
CA LEU A 220 -1.02 -27.42 -22.89
C LEU A 220 -0.92 -26.38 -21.77
N VAL A 221 -1.91 -25.51 -21.61
CA VAL A 221 -1.80 -24.34 -20.74
C VAL A 221 -2.87 -24.35 -19.67
N ALA A 222 -2.44 -24.49 -18.42
CA ALA A 222 -3.28 -24.35 -17.24
C ALA A 222 -2.59 -23.48 -16.19
N THR A 223 -3.39 -22.72 -15.45
CA THR A 223 -2.96 -21.91 -14.32
C THR A 223 -3.75 -22.36 -13.10
N VAL A 224 -3.08 -22.56 -11.97
CA VAL A 224 -3.72 -22.87 -10.69
C VAL A 224 -3.27 -21.88 -9.63
N VAL A 225 -4.23 -21.45 -8.80
CA VAL A 225 -4.00 -20.56 -7.68
C VAL A 225 -4.32 -21.26 -6.37
N GLY A 226 -3.60 -20.91 -5.31
CA GLY A 226 -3.74 -21.58 -4.02
C GLY A 226 -3.30 -20.73 -2.85
N TRP A 227 -3.36 -21.33 -1.66
CA TRP A 227 -2.95 -20.66 -0.42
C TRP A 227 -1.47 -20.23 -0.47
N GLY A 228 -1.13 -19.24 0.36
CA GLY A 228 0.23 -18.69 0.42
C GLY A 228 0.64 -17.86 -0.81
N GLY A 229 -0.32 -17.31 -1.56
CA GLY A 229 -0.04 -16.49 -2.74
C GLY A 229 0.47 -17.30 -3.96
N SER A 230 0.24 -18.61 -3.94
CA SER A 230 0.74 -19.55 -4.96
C SER A 230 0.05 -19.30 -6.29
N ILE A 231 0.81 -18.94 -7.33
CA ILE A 231 0.36 -18.99 -8.73
C ILE A 231 1.28 -19.94 -9.47
N LEU A 232 0.72 -21.04 -9.95
CA LEU A 232 1.39 -22.07 -10.73
C LEU A 232 0.86 -22.02 -12.15
N LYS A 233 1.75 -22.13 -13.13
CA LYS A 233 1.37 -22.17 -14.54
C LYS A 233 2.13 -23.24 -15.28
N THR A 234 1.43 -24.09 -16.03
CA THR A 234 2.03 -24.97 -17.03
C THR A 234 1.78 -24.43 -18.43
N THR A 235 2.72 -24.67 -19.35
CA THR A 235 2.59 -24.38 -20.77
C THR A 235 2.91 -25.58 -21.67
N ASP A 236 3.08 -26.75 -21.06
CA ASP A 236 3.48 -28.00 -21.71
C ASP A 236 2.64 -29.21 -21.29
N GLY A 237 1.40 -28.97 -20.84
CA GLY A 237 0.45 -30.03 -20.51
C GLY A 237 0.72 -30.68 -19.16
N GLY A 238 1.20 -29.91 -18.18
CA GLY A 238 1.50 -30.37 -16.83
C GLY A 238 2.86 -31.05 -16.65
N ALA A 239 3.66 -31.17 -17.72
CA ALA A 239 5.00 -31.75 -17.63
C ALA A 239 5.93 -30.89 -16.75
N HIS A 240 5.78 -29.57 -16.80
CA HIS A 240 6.42 -28.64 -15.90
C HIS A 240 5.46 -27.54 -15.45
N TRP A 241 5.64 -27.09 -14.21
CA TRP A 241 4.93 -25.96 -13.63
C TRP A 241 5.92 -24.84 -13.27
N SER A 242 5.65 -23.64 -13.76
CA SER A 242 6.37 -22.41 -13.38
C SER A 242 5.66 -21.72 -12.23
N TRP A 243 6.45 -21.35 -11.21
CA TRP A 243 5.97 -20.64 -10.03
C TRP A 243 6.04 -19.12 -10.19
N SER A 244 5.06 -18.44 -9.64
CA SER A 244 5.09 -17.01 -9.35
C SER A 244 4.42 -16.77 -8.00
N ASN A 245 5.14 -16.18 -7.05
CA ASN A 245 4.54 -15.70 -5.79
C ASN A 245 4.21 -14.21 -5.94
N ILE A 246 2.99 -13.82 -5.62
CA ILE A 246 2.63 -12.41 -5.41
C ILE A 246 2.85 -12.08 -3.94
N GLY A 247 4.09 -11.80 -3.53
CA GLY A 247 4.50 -11.68 -2.13
C GLY A 247 3.59 -10.81 -1.24
N VAL A 248 2.63 -11.45 -0.55
CA VAL A 248 1.83 -11.02 0.62
C VAL A 248 1.01 -12.25 1.09
N VAL A 249 0.67 -12.54 2.35
CA VAL A 249 0.77 -11.94 3.70
C VAL A 249 0.58 -13.12 4.68
N THR A 250 1.50 -13.34 5.61
CA THR A 250 1.31 -14.26 6.76
C THR A 250 1.52 -13.47 8.05
N ASP A 251 0.87 -13.86 9.15
CA ASP A 251 1.01 -13.16 10.44
C ASP A 251 2.49 -13.09 10.84
N ILE A 252 2.94 -11.90 11.25
CA ILE A 252 4.24 -11.67 11.89
C ILE A 252 4.03 -11.85 13.38
N TYR A 253 4.85 -12.68 14.01
CA TYR A 253 4.77 -12.96 15.44
C TYR A 253 5.85 -12.23 16.25
N ALA A 254 7.06 -12.07 15.69
CA ALA A 254 8.18 -11.39 16.34
C ALA A 254 9.14 -10.75 15.33
N GLY A 255 10.03 -9.89 15.83
CA GLY A 255 11.07 -9.25 15.02
C GLY A 255 12.26 -8.81 15.86
N ALA A 256 13.43 -8.79 15.23
CA ALA A 256 14.70 -8.35 15.81
C ALA A 256 15.28 -7.25 14.93
N PHE A 257 15.66 -6.12 15.54
CA PHE A 257 16.15 -4.94 14.81
C PHE A 257 17.47 -4.45 15.39
N LEU A 258 18.45 -4.21 14.50
CA LEU A 258 19.78 -3.70 14.83
C LEU A 258 20.04 -2.43 14.03
N GLY A 259 19.60 -1.29 14.58
CA GLY A 259 19.64 -0.01 13.88
C GLY A 259 18.64 0.05 12.74
N SER A 260 19.13 0.17 11.50
CA SER A 260 18.30 0.23 10.28
C SER A 260 18.19 -1.11 9.54
N GLU A 261 18.77 -2.18 10.10
CA GLU A 261 18.67 -3.55 9.63
C GLU A 261 17.71 -4.34 10.53
N GLY A 262 16.92 -5.26 9.97
CA GLY A 262 15.94 -5.99 10.77
C GLY A 262 15.47 -7.31 10.17
N TRP A 263 14.99 -8.18 11.05
CA TRP A 263 14.44 -9.48 10.73
C TRP A 263 13.06 -9.65 11.35
N VAL A 264 12.15 -10.31 10.64
CA VAL A 264 10.84 -10.67 11.18
C VAL A 264 10.50 -12.12 10.90
N VAL A 265 9.77 -12.72 11.83
CA VAL A 265 9.31 -14.09 11.74
C VAL A 265 7.81 -14.20 11.85
N GLY A 266 7.27 -15.28 11.31
CA GLY A 266 5.83 -15.48 11.35
C GLY A 266 5.36 -16.86 10.92
N HIS A 267 4.09 -16.90 10.54
CA HIS A 267 3.44 -18.14 10.14
C HIS A 267 4.12 -18.79 8.92
N GLY A 268 4.18 -20.13 8.90
CA GLY A 268 4.66 -20.87 7.74
C GLY A 268 6.18 -20.91 7.56
N GLY A 269 6.96 -20.77 8.63
CA GLY A 269 8.42 -20.74 8.56
C GLY A 269 8.99 -19.45 7.98
N MET A 270 8.17 -18.41 7.86
CA MET A 270 8.56 -17.14 7.26
C MET A 270 9.66 -16.49 8.10
N VAL A 271 10.77 -16.16 7.43
CA VAL A 271 11.74 -15.16 7.88
C VAL A 271 11.86 -14.13 6.77
N ARG A 272 11.84 -12.84 7.12
CA ARG A 272 12.21 -11.76 6.21
C ARG A 272 13.33 -10.95 6.80
N HIS A 273 14.15 -10.39 5.94
CA HIS A 273 15.26 -9.51 6.30
C HIS A 273 15.17 -8.21 5.49
N ILE A 274 15.59 -7.11 6.10
CA ILE A 274 15.74 -5.83 5.41
C ILE A 274 17.10 -5.23 5.75
N GLU A 275 17.89 -4.92 4.73
CA GLU A 275 19.09 -4.11 4.88
C GLU A 275 18.73 -2.61 5.03
N ALA A 276 19.64 -1.83 5.60
CA ALA A 276 19.48 -0.39 5.79
C ALA A 276 19.03 0.36 4.51
N GLY A 277 17.77 0.79 4.47
CA GLY A 277 17.19 1.51 3.32
C GLY A 277 16.87 0.63 2.10
N GLY A 278 16.87 -0.69 2.28
CA GLY A 278 16.52 -1.70 1.28
C GLY A 278 15.03 -2.04 1.23
N THR A 279 14.72 -3.17 0.60
CA THR A 279 13.39 -3.80 0.60
C THR A 279 13.42 -5.07 1.44
N TRP A 280 12.26 -5.48 1.96
CA TRP A 280 12.15 -6.77 2.64
C TRP A 280 12.36 -7.92 1.66
N ASP A 281 13.37 -8.73 1.95
CA ASP A 281 13.71 -9.93 1.20
C ASP A 281 13.31 -11.17 2.02
N ASP A 282 12.51 -12.04 1.40
CA ASP A 282 12.15 -13.34 1.97
C ASP A 282 13.42 -14.20 2.11
N GLN A 283 13.68 -14.68 3.32
CA GLN A 283 14.79 -15.58 3.60
C GLN A 283 14.31 -17.03 3.52
N LEU A 284 15.11 -17.88 2.86
CA LEU A 284 14.80 -19.29 2.77
C LEU A 284 15.06 -19.97 4.11
N THR A 285 14.02 -20.56 4.69
CA THR A 285 14.11 -21.38 5.89
C THR A 285 13.89 -22.86 5.57
N PRO A 286 14.49 -23.77 6.35
CA PRO A 286 14.31 -25.22 6.18
C PRO A 286 13.03 -25.77 6.84
N THR A 287 12.13 -24.90 7.30
CA THR A 287 10.92 -25.27 8.03
C THR A 287 9.70 -24.58 7.47
N SER A 288 8.54 -25.20 7.65
CA SER A 288 7.22 -24.60 7.39
C SER A 288 6.45 -24.32 8.68
N ASN A 289 7.05 -24.57 9.85
CA ASN A 289 6.41 -24.34 11.15
C ASN A 289 6.36 -22.85 11.44
N ALA A 290 5.27 -22.37 12.06
CA ALA A 290 5.21 -20.97 12.49
C ALA A 290 6.35 -20.67 13.46
N LEU A 291 7.09 -19.60 13.19
CA LEU A 291 8.16 -19.11 14.02
C LEU A 291 7.59 -18.06 14.97
N ARG A 292 7.71 -18.31 16.27
CA ARG A 292 7.09 -17.54 17.35
C ARG A 292 7.95 -16.40 17.84
N ASP A 293 9.27 -16.59 17.82
CA ASP A 293 10.21 -15.60 18.33
C ASP A 293 11.54 -15.64 17.55
N ILE A 294 12.25 -14.51 17.54
CA ILE A 294 13.53 -14.34 16.84
C ILE A 294 14.46 -13.39 17.59
N GLU A 295 15.73 -13.76 17.68
CA GLU A 295 16.77 -12.97 18.34
C GLU A 295 18.01 -12.90 17.46
N PHE A 296 18.63 -11.71 17.37
CA PHE A 296 19.92 -11.50 16.72
C PHE A 296 20.88 -10.83 17.70
N ASN A 297 22.08 -11.39 17.82
CA ASN A 297 23.15 -10.83 18.64
C ASN A 297 23.94 -9.75 17.89
N ASP A 298 24.09 -9.94 16.58
CA ASP A 298 24.66 -8.99 15.64
C ASP A 298 24.02 -9.19 14.26
N THR A 299 24.48 -8.49 13.23
CA THR A 299 23.87 -8.56 11.89
C THR A 299 24.13 -9.87 11.13
N SER A 300 24.90 -10.79 11.72
CA SER A 300 25.25 -12.08 11.13
C SER A 300 24.70 -13.28 11.90
N GLU A 301 24.68 -13.23 13.23
CA GLU A 301 24.31 -14.34 14.11
C GLU A 301 22.90 -14.16 14.71
N GLY A 302 21.99 -15.10 14.41
CA GLY A 302 20.61 -15.05 14.89
C GLY A 302 19.90 -16.39 14.96
N TRP A 303 18.86 -16.46 15.80
CA TRP A 303 18.10 -17.67 16.10
C TRP A 303 16.60 -17.39 16.01
N ALA A 304 15.85 -18.33 15.44
CA ALA A 304 14.39 -18.26 15.39
C ALA A 304 13.78 -19.55 15.92
N VAL A 305 12.75 -19.44 16.76
CA VAL A 305 12.12 -20.59 17.41
C VAL A 305 10.64 -20.66 17.07
N GLY A 306 10.02 -21.85 17.14
CA GLY A 306 8.64 -22.00 16.73
C GLY A 306 7.96 -23.32 17.01
N ASP A 307 6.85 -23.53 16.31
CA ASP A 307 5.99 -24.69 16.46
C ASP A 307 6.72 -26.01 16.21
N ALA A 308 6.22 -27.11 16.79
CA ALA A 308 6.77 -28.46 16.69
C ALA A 308 8.26 -28.57 17.06
N GLY A 309 8.70 -27.81 18.06
CA GLY A 309 10.07 -27.87 18.59
C GLY A 309 11.09 -27.14 17.71
N THR A 310 10.65 -26.30 16.77
CA THR A 310 11.54 -25.70 15.77
C THR A 310 12.54 -24.75 16.41
N ILE A 311 13.82 -24.93 16.11
CA ILE A 311 14.89 -23.98 16.38
C ILE A 311 15.73 -23.85 15.10
N LEU A 312 15.86 -22.62 14.61
CA LEU A 312 16.67 -22.26 13.45
C LEU A 312 17.85 -21.40 13.89
N HIS A 313 18.96 -21.52 13.18
CA HIS A 313 20.16 -20.71 13.38
C HIS A 313 20.68 -20.18 12.03
N THR A 314 21.19 -18.96 12.05
CA THR A 314 21.93 -18.34 10.94
C THR A 314 23.25 -17.76 11.44
N THR A 315 24.30 -17.89 10.61
CA THR A 315 25.62 -17.25 10.82
C THR A 315 25.95 -16.22 9.73
N ASN A 316 24.99 -15.87 8.88
CA ASN A 316 25.18 -14.97 7.74
C ASN A 316 24.00 -13.99 7.53
N GLY A 317 23.34 -13.56 8.61
CA GLY A 317 22.31 -12.53 8.56
C GLY A 317 21.00 -12.99 7.93
N GLY A 318 20.74 -14.29 7.91
CA GLY A 318 19.51 -14.88 7.40
C GLY A 318 19.60 -15.35 5.95
N VAL A 319 20.71 -15.10 5.23
CA VAL A 319 20.94 -15.59 3.86
C VAL A 319 20.75 -17.11 3.76
N SER A 320 21.08 -17.84 4.82
CA SER A 320 20.72 -19.24 4.98
C SER A 320 20.43 -19.59 6.44
N TRP A 321 19.37 -20.37 6.66
CA TRP A 321 19.02 -20.90 7.97
C TRP A 321 19.26 -22.42 8.03
N SER A 322 19.86 -22.91 9.11
CA SER A 322 19.90 -24.34 9.44
C SER A 322 18.84 -24.68 10.48
N ALA A 323 18.10 -25.78 10.26
CA ALA A 323 17.24 -26.36 11.27
C ALA A 323 18.10 -27.23 12.17
N GLU A 324 18.28 -26.81 13.41
CA GLU A 324 18.92 -27.61 14.44
C GLU A 324 17.83 -28.50 15.03
N ASN A 325 17.39 -29.47 14.21
CA ASN A 325 16.18 -30.25 14.41
C ASN A 325 16.37 -31.25 15.56
N VAL A 326 16.26 -30.75 16.78
CA VAL A 326 16.22 -31.56 17.99
C VAL A 326 14.83 -31.34 18.57
N ALA A 327 13.91 -32.27 18.27
CA ALA A 327 12.57 -32.33 18.85
C ALA A 327 12.64 -32.63 20.36
N LEU A 328 13.32 -31.76 21.12
CA LEU A 328 13.54 -31.86 22.54
C LEU A 328 12.28 -31.40 23.28
N ILE A 329 11.65 -30.33 22.82
CA ILE A 329 10.36 -29.86 23.35
C ILE A 329 9.24 -30.36 22.43
N PRO A 330 8.43 -31.35 22.84
CA PRO A 330 7.28 -31.80 22.07
C PRO A 330 6.16 -30.75 22.20
N GLY A 331 6.13 -29.79 21.27
CA GLY A 331 5.16 -28.70 21.27
C GLY A 331 5.72 -27.42 20.65
N THR A 332 5.14 -26.26 20.95
CA THR A 332 5.66 -24.97 20.48
C THR A 332 6.80 -24.49 21.37
N VAL A 333 7.94 -24.13 20.77
CA VAL A 333 8.96 -23.29 21.42
C VAL A 333 8.49 -21.85 21.26
N ARG A 334 8.27 -21.17 22.40
CA ARG A 334 7.56 -19.90 22.46
C ARG A 334 8.50 -18.70 22.46
N ASP A 335 9.68 -18.85 23.04
CA ASP A 335 10.59 -17.73 23.30
C ASP A 335 12.04 -18.23 23.33
N VAL A 336 12.98 -17.37 22.90
CA VAL A 336 14.42 -17.64 22.92
C VAL A 336 15.17 -16.44 23.48
N SER A 337 16.19 -16.70 24.30
CA SER A 337 17.03 -15.65 24.86
C SER A 337 18.49 -16.08 24.95
N PHE A 338 19.39 -15.25 24.42
CA PHE A 338 20.84 -15.46 24.47
C PHE A 338 21.51 -14.45 25.39
N ALA A 339 22.19 -14.98 26.41
CA ALA A 339 23.03 -14.17 27.30
C ALA A 339 24.35 -13.75 26.65
N THR A 340 24.84 -14.55 25.70
CA THR A 340 26.05 -14.32 24.91
C THR A 340 25.89 -15.00 23.55
N THR A 341 26.77 -14.72 22.59
CA THR A 341 26.80 -15.42 21.28
C THR A 341 26.99 -16.93 21.37
N SER A 342 27.35 -17.48 22.54
CA SER A 342 27.55 -18.91 22.75
C SER A 342 26.51 -19.56 23.67
N THR A 343 25.85 -18.80 24.53
CA THR A 343 25.01 -19.35 25.60
C THR A 343 23.63 -18.74 25.56
N GLY A 344 22.62 -19.60 25.40
CA GLY A 344 21.23 -19.21 25.32
C GLY A 344 20.28 -20.33 25.75
N TRP A 345 19.03 -19.95 25.96
CA TRP A 345 17.94 -20.82 26.38
C TRP A 345 16.73 -20.59 25.48
N ALA A 346 15.97 -21.67 25.25
CA ALA A 346 14.66 -21.58 24.62
C ALA A 346 13.65 -22.38 25.44
N VAL A 347 12.43 -21.87 25.52
CA VAL A 347 11.37 -22.43 26.36
C VAL A 347 10.06 -22.59 25.60
N GLY A 348 9.20 -23.48 26.08
CA GLY A 348 7.95 -23.74 25.39
C GLY A 348 6.96 -24.62 26.14
N ASP A 349 6.05 -25.21 25.37
CA ASP A 349 4.97 -26.06 25.89
C ASP A 349 5.50 -27.23 26.75
N ASN A 350 4.64 -27.74 27.64
CA ASN A 350 4.92 -28.88 28.52
C ASN A 350 6.13 -28.68 29.46
N GLY A 351 6.44 -27.45 29.86
CA GLY A 351 7.59 -27.14 30.72
C GLY A 351 8.93 -27.32 30.02
N GLY A 352 8.95 -27.35 28.69
CA GLY A 352 10.15 -27.61 27.91
C GLY A 352 11.19 -26.49 28.05
N ILE A 353 12.41 -26.86 28.44
CA ILE A 353 13.56 -25.97 28.51
C ILE A 353 14.73 -26.62 27.79
N VAL A 354 15.34 -25.89 26.86
CA VAL A 354 16.59 -26.31 26.20
C VAL A 354 17.65 -25.22 26.36
N ARG A 355 18.90 -25.65 26.47
CA ARG A 355 20.07 -24.77 26.58
C ARG A 355 21.12 -25.11 25.55
N THR A 356 21.73 -24.09 24.98
CA THR A 356 22.97 -24.18 24.21
C THR A 356 24.16 -23.55 24.96
N GLY A 357 25.36 -24.08 24.72
CA GLY A 357 26.64 -23.50 25.17
C GLY A 357 27.63 -23.27 24.03
N ASP A 358 27.20 -23.47 22.79
CA ASP A 358 27.99 -23.37 21.56
C ASP A 358 27.32 -22.53 20.47
N GLY A 359 26.42 -21.60 20.85
CA GLY A 359 25.78 -20.67 19.92
C GLY A 359 24.66 -21.30 19.10
N GLY A 360 23.97 -22.30 19.67
CA GLY A 360 22.84 -22.97 19.05
C GLY A 360 23.21 -24.15 18.16
N ALA A 361 24.50 -24.44 17.96
CA ALA A 361 24.95 -25.62 17.20
C ALA A 361 24.53 -26.94 17.87
N THR A 362 24.44 -26.96 19.21
CA THR A 362 23.80 -28.04 19.94
C THR A 362 22.90 -27.51 21.06
N TRP A 363 21.79 -28.22 21.27
CA TRP A 363 20.82 -27.95 22.32
C TRP A 363 20.66 -29.14 23.25
N SER A 364 20.57 -28.88 24.54
CA SER A 364 20.42 -29.89 25.58
C SER A 364 19.18 -29.61 26.42
N MET A 365 18.31 -30.60 26.55
CA MET A 365 17.12 -30.52 27.40
C MET A 365 17.54 -30.39 28.87
N GLN A 366 16.98 -29.39 29.54
CA GLN A 366 17.16 -29.20 30.97
C GLN A 366 15.99 -29.89 31.71
N SER A 367 16.27 -30.46 32.88
CA SER A 367 15.25 -31.15 33.66
C SER A 367 14.50 -30.16 34.56
N TYR A 368 13.18 -30.08 34.37
CA TYR A 368 12.25 -29.38 35.26
C TYR A 368 11.05 -30.29 35.53
N ALA A 369 10.62 -30.37 36.79
CA ALA A 369 9.72 -31.43 37.27
C ALA A 369 8.23 -31.15 37.04
N GLU A 370 7.86 -29.93 36.64
CA GLU A 370 6.48 -29.51 36.44
C GLU A 370 6.17 -29.34 34.95
N ALA A 371 4.95 -29.70 34.55
CA ALA A 371 4.53 -29.83 33.15
C ALA A 371 3.84 -28.57 32.57
N ASP A 372 3.87 -27.45 33.30
CA ASP A 372 3.22 -26.22 32.86
C ASP A 372 4.00 -25.58 31.71
N GLY A 373 3.29 -25.17 30.65
CA GLY A 373 3.90 -24.52 29.50
C GLY A 373 4.60 -23.21 29.88
N LEU A 374 5.82 -23.03 29.40
CA LEU A 374 6.60 -21.81 29.61
C LEU A 374 6.37 -20.85 28.46
N SER A 375 6.08 -19.58 28.77
CA SER A 375 5.69 -18.55 27.82
C SER A 375 6.80 -17.55 27.51
N GLY A 376 7.83 -17.44 28.36
CA GLY A 376 8.97 -16.53 28.12
C GLY A 376 10.22 -16.93 28.89
N VAL A 377 11.38 -16.48 28.41
CA VAL A 377 12.70 -16.71 28.99
C VAL A 377 13.58 -15.47 28.88
N PHE A 378 14.32 -15.16 29.94
CA PHE A 378 15.32 -14.10 29.96
C PHE A 378 16.66 -14.66 30.42
N ALA A 379 17.68 -14.50 29.59
CA ALA A 379 19.04 -14.93 29.85
C ALA A 379 19.93 -13.72 30.14
N LEU A 380 20.43 -13.62 31.37
CA LEU A 380 21.30 -12.50 31.74
C LEU A 380 22.77 -12.80 31.48
N ASP A 381 23.22 -13.98 31.89
CA ASP A 381 24.60 -14.42 31.72
C ASP A 381 24.66 -15.94 31.56
N SER A 382 25.86 -16.49 31.39
CA SER A 382 26.05 -17.93 31.16
C SER A 382 25.56 -18.86 32.30
N GLN A 383 25.31 -18.30 33.49
CA GLN A 383 24.88 -19.02 34.69
C GLN A 383 23.44 -18.71 35.07
N ASN A 384 22.95 -17.50 34.77
CA ASN A 384 21.67 -16.97 35.27
C ASN A 384 20.64 -16.78 34.15
N ALA A 385 19.51 -17.48 34.28
CA ALA A 385 18.35 -17.31 33.42
C ALA A 385 17.04 -17.54 34.18
N TRP A 386 15.96 -16.95 33.68
CA TRP A 386 14.60 -17.03 34.21
C TRP A 386 13.64 -17.46 33.13
N ALA A 387 12.66 -18.28 33.49
CA ALA A 387 11.55 -18.58 32.61
C ALA A 387 10.23 -18.43 33.36
N VAL A 388 9.17 -18.09 32.64
CA VAL A 388 7.84 -17.81 33.18
C VAL A 388 6.80 -18.76 32.60
N SER A 389 5.82 -19.16 33.42
CA SER A 389 4.60 -19.85 33.02
C SER A 389 3.37 -19.09 33.53
N ASP A 390 2.18 -19.60 33.21
CA ASP A 390 0.92 -19.11 33.77
C ASP A 390 0.86 -19.20 35.31
N ASN A 391 1.71 -20.01 35.96
CA ASN A 391 1.62 -20.30 37.40
C ASN A 391 2.94 -20.18 38.17
N ALA A 392 4.08 -19.97 37.51
CA ALA A 392 5.39 -19.95 38.16
C ALA A 392 6.41 -19.07 37.43
N VAL A 393 7.34 -18.52 38.20
CA VAL A 393 8.65 -18.09 37.70
C VAL A 393 9.65 -19.12 38.15
N ILE A 394 10.47 -19.61 37.22
CA ILE A 394 11.55 -20.55 37.49
C ILE A 394 12.89 -19.91 37.14
N ARG A 395 13.93 -20.31 37.86
CA ARG A 395 15.28 -19.76 37.65
C ARG A 395 16.32 -20.88 37.67
N THR A 396 17.34 -20.69 36.85
CA THR A 396 18.66 -21.29 37.04
C THR A 396 19.72 -20.24 37.41
N ASN A 397 20.66 -20.62 38.27
CA ASN A 397 21.88 -19.86 38.59
C ASN A 397 23.16 -20.71 38.46
N ASP A 398 23.04 -21.87 37.83
CA ASP A 398 24.10 -22.85 37.61
C ASP A 398 24.16 -23.30 36.14
N GLY A 399 23.73 -22.41 35.24
CA GLY A 399 23.80 -22.63 33.79
C GLY A 399 22.82 -23.68 33.29
N GLY A 400 21.62 -23.76 33.89
CA GLY A 400 20.55 -24.68 33.51
C GLY A 400 20.58 -26.04 34.19
N THR A 401 21.65 -26.37 34.90
CA THR A 401 21.83 -27.69 35.55
C THR A 401 20.69 -28.00 36.52
N THR A 402 20.23 -26.99 37.25
CA THR A 402 19.00 -27.05 38.04
C THR A 402 18.09 -25.86 37.74
N TRP A 403 16.80 -26.16 37.66
CA TRP A 403 15.71 -25.19 37.62
C TRP A 403 14.89 -25.34 38.89
N ALA A 404 14.87 -24.29 39.70
CA ALA A 404 14.04 -24.26 40.88
C ALA A 404 12.75 -23.47 40.57
N PRO A 405 11.56 -24.01 40.87
CA PRO A 405 10.37 -23.20 40.99
C PRO A 405 10.59 -22.25 42.14
N GLN A 406 10.24 -20.99 41.93
CA GLN A 406 10.51 -19.96 42.92
C GLN A 406 9.25 -19.88 43.78
N GLU A 407 9.16 -20.81 44.74
CA GLU A 407 8.04 -20.96 45.68
C GLU A 407 7.96 -19.71 46.58
N SER A 408 7.22 -18.72 46.11
CA SER A 408 6.88 -17.56 46.90
C SER A 408 5.58 -17.76 47.70
N GLY A 409 4.79 -18.80 47.37
CA GLY A 409 3.49 -19.04 47.99
C GLY A 409 2.43 -17.99 47.66
N ILE A 410 2.67 -17.14 46.66
CA ILE A 410 1.81 -16.00 46.27
C ILE A 410 1.03 -16.26 44.97
N PHE A 411 1.42 -17.26 44.19
CA PHE A 411 0.76 -17.60 42.94
C PHE A 411 -0.49 -18.45 43.24
N GLU A 412 -1.57 -17.81 43.69
CA GLU A 412 -2.88 -18.46 43.64
C GLU A 412 -3.30 -18.65 42.17
N PHE A 413 -3.84 -19.83 41.85
CA PHE A 413 -4.26 -20.24 40.50
C PHE A 413 -4.94 -19.09 39.71
N GLY A 414 -4.43 -18.79 38.51
CA GLY A 414 -5.06 -17.84 37.57
C GLY A 414 -4.48 -16.43 37.54
N THR A 415 -3.19 -16.25 37.87
CA THR A 415 -2.48 -14.96 37.76
C THR A 415 -1.86 -14.82 36.35
N ASN A 416 -2.44 -13.97 35.49
CA ASN A 416 -1.93 -13.70 34.16
C ASN A 416 -0.98 -12.48 34.20
N PHE A 417 0.32 -12.73 34.30
CA PHE A 417 1.36 -11.69 34.18
C PHE A 417 1.44 -11.20 32.73
N ARG A 418 1.40 -9.88 32.55
CA ARG A 418 1.33 -9.20 31.26
C ARG A 418 2.63 -8.50 30.86
N ASP A 419 3.48 -8.17 31.83
CA ASP A 419 4.73 -7.45 31.59
C ASP A 419 5.75 -7.77 32.70
N VAL A 420 7.04 -7.75 32.37
CA VAL A 420 8.16 -8.08 33.27
C VAL A 420 9.34 -7.17 32.98
N TRP A 421 9.97 -6.66 34.04
CA TRP A 421 11.08 -5.72 33.93
C TRP A 421 12.14 -6.03 34.98
N PHE A 422 13.42 -6.05 34.58
CA PHE A 422 14.56 -6.26 35.46
C PHE A 422 15.48 -5.03 35.43
N GLN A 423 15.89 -4.61 36.63
CA GLN A 423 16.86 -3.54 36.85
C GLN A 423 18.29 -4.04 36.73
N ASP A 424 18.55 -5.22 37.27
CA ASP A 424 19.83 -5.91 37.20
C ASP A 424 19.64 -7.42 37.42
N ALA A 425 20.74 -8.12 37.67
CA ALA A 425 20.76 -9.56 37.92
C ALA A 425 19.96 -10.03 39.15
N SER A 426 19.61 -9.10 40.03
CA SER A 426 18.98 -9.31 41.34
C SER A 426 17.59 -8.68 41.44
N GLU A 427 17.41 -7.48 40.89
CA GLU A 427 16.22 -6.67 41.11
C GLU A 427 15.27 -6.75 39.90
N GLY A 428 14.03 -7.21 40.11
CA GLY A 428 13.04 -7.36 39.03
C GLY A 428 11.58 -7.33 39.48
N TRP A 429 10.68 -7.03 38.55
CA TRP A 429 9.24 -6.87 38.78
C TRP A 429 8.43 -7.53 37.68
N ALA A 430 7.29 -8.14 38.04
CA ALA A 430 6.29 -8.59 37.09
C ALA A 430 4.91 -8.06 37.49
N VAL A 431 4.12 -7.68 36.48
CA VAL A 431 2.78 -7.11 36.66
C VAL A 431 1.74 -7.85 35.83
N GLY A 432 0.51 -7.98 36.33
CA GLY A 432 -0.54 -8.75 35.67
C GLY A 432 -1.96 -8.55 36.22
N GLY A 433 -2.83 -9.53 35.99
CA GLY A 433 -4.19 -9.58 36.55
C GLY A 433 -4.60 -10.97 37.04
N VAL A 434 -5.48 -11.02 38.04
CA VAL A 434 -6.11 -12.25 38.58
C VAL A 434 -7.63 -12.16 38.41
N ASN A 435 -8.31 -13.31 38.41
CA ASN A 435 -9.77 -13.38 38.56
C ASN A 435 -10.23 -12.68 39.85
N ILE A 436 -10.67 -11.43 39.72
CA ILE A 436 -11.54 -10.55 40.53
C ILE A 436 -11.50 -10.55 42.08
N ASP A 437 -10.85 -11.48 42.79
CA ASP A 437 -10.99 -11.60 44.26
C ASP A 437 -9.67 -11.56 45.07
N ALA A 438 -8.47 -11.59 44.45
CA ALA A 438 -7.18 -11.76 45.16
C ALA A 438 -6.22 -10.53 45.17
N GLY A 439 -6.59 -9.39 44.59
CA GLY A 439 -5.72 -8.20 44.55
C GLY A 439 -4.80 -8.13 43.32
N SER A 440 -4.08 -7.01 43.14
CA SER A 440 -3.21 -6.77 41.99
C SER A 440 -1.89 -7.55 42.12
N PRO A 441 -1.51 -8.40 41.14
CA PRO A 441 -0.25 -9.11 41.20
C PRO A 441 0.85 -8.21 40.63
N MET A 442 1.33 -7.26 41.43
CA MET A 442 2.70 -6.77 41.28
C MET A 442 3.57 -7.60 42.23
N VAL A 443 4.55 -8.28 41.65
CA VAL A 443 5.53 -9.05 42.40
C VAL A 443 6.92 -8.48 42.17
N HIS A 444 7.73 -8.46 43.22
CA HIS A 444 9.11 -7.97 43.21
C HIS A 444 10.07 -9.08 43.63
N THR A 445 11.26 -9.07 43.05
CA THR A 445 12.37 -9.92 43.47
C THR A 445 13.63 -9.07 43.67
N SER A 446 14.38 -9.37 44.74
CA SER A 446 15.67 -8.72 45.07
C SER A 446 16.85 -9.70 45.07
N ASP A 447 16.59 -10.95 44.71
CA ASP A 447 17.59 -12.00 44.67
C ASP A 447 17.72 -12.62 43.28
N GLY A 448 17.16 -11.94 42.28
CA GLY A 448 17.17 -12.29 40.87
C GLY A 448 16.13 -13.36 40.64
N GLY A 449 14.87 -13.06 40.89
CA GLY A 449 13.75 -13.98 40.75
C GLY A 449 13.77 -15.24 41.60
N ARG A 450 14.67 -15.41 42.60
CA ARG A 450 14.67 -16.63 43.45
C ARG A 450 13.54 -16.60 44.48
N THR A 451 13.20 -15.43 44.96
CA THR A 451 12.00 -15.22 45.74
C THR A 451 11.28 -14.04 45.15
N TRP A 452 9.97 -14.21 45.03
CA TRP A 452 9.06 -13.14 44.67
C TRP A 452 8.31 -12.76 45.94
N GLN A 453 8.14 -11.46 46.16
CA GLN A 453 7.36 -10.94 47.26
C GLN A 453 6.23 -10.12 46.66
N GLN A 454 5.01 -10.32 47.17
CA GLN A 454 3.89 -9.49 46.74
C GLN A 454 4.19 -8.09 47.22
N THR A 455 4.34 -7.18 46.28
CA THR A 455 4.44 -5.77 46.63
C THR A 455 3.09 -5.39 47.22
N ALA A 456 3.08 -4.88 48.46
CA ALA A 456 1.86 -4.57 49.20
C ALA A 456 1.14 -3.37 48.57
N ILE A 457 0.46 -3.59 47.45
CA ILE A 457 -0.28 -2.58 46.69
C ILE A 457 -1.76 -2.86 46.81
N THR A 458 -2.46 -2.01 47.54
CA THR A 458 -3.90 -2.07 47.82
C THR A 458 -4.75 -1.50 46.68
N SER A 459 -4.44 -1.82 45.42
CA SER A 459 -5.22 -1.28 44.28
C SER A 459 -6.30 -2.25 43.79
N GLY A 460 -6.08 -3.57 43.80
CA GLY A 460 -7.09 -4.57 43.42
C GLY A 460 -7.50 -4.56 41.94
N VAL A 461 -6.67 -3.98 41.08
CA VAL A 461 -6.90 -3.76 39.64
C VAL A 461 -5.78 -4.38 38.79
N SER A 462 -6.11 -4.87 37.59
CA SER A 462 -5.11 -5.47 36.70
C SER A 462 -4.16 -4.41 36.15
N LEU A 463 -2.86 -4.72 36.16
CA LEU A 463 -1.81 -3.89 35.58
C LEU A 463 -1.45 -4.40 34.18
N THR A 464 -1.09 -3.49 33.28
CA THR A 464 -0.85 -3.78 31.85
C THR A 464 0.58 -3.54 31.42
N SER A 465 1.30 -2.59 32.04
CA SER A 465 2.66 -2.23 31.65
C SER A 465 3.43 -1.63 32.84
N ILE A 466 4.74 -1.89 32.90
CA ILE A 466 5.66 -1.37 33.92
C ILE A 466 6.95 -0.85 33.25
N CYS A 467 7.47 0.27 33.74
CA CYS A 467 8.78 0.79 33.31
C CYS A 467 9.48 1.54 34.43
N PHE A 468 10.80 1.64 34.38
CA PHE A 468 11.59 2.52 35.25
C PHE A 468 12.24 3.64 34.45
N SER A 469 12.14 4.88 34.96
CA SER A 469 12.74 6.08 34.36
C SER A 469 14.15 6.35 34.90
N SER A 470 14.48 5.82 36.08
CA SER A 470 15.81 5.80 36.69
C SER A 470 15.99 4.52 37.51
N TYR A 471 17.16 4.37 38.14
CA TYR A 471 17.43 3.26 39.05
C TYR A 471 16.42 3.17 40.20
N ASP A 472 15.93 4.29 40.71
CA ASP A 472 15.04 4.35 41.88
C ASP A 472 13.60 4.76 41.54
N HIS A 473 13.33 5.20 40.32
CA HIS A 473 12.04 5.76 39.91
C HIS A 473 11.33 4.88 38.89
N GLY A 474 10.17 4.32 39.27
CA GLY A 474 9.41 3.38 38.45
C GLY A 474 7.91 3.69 38.40
N TRP A 475 7.28 3.21 37.32
CA TRP A 475 5.89 3.48 36.96
C TRP A 475 5.20 2.19 36.51
N ALA A 476 3.96 1.98 36.97
CA ALA A 476 3.11 0.91 36.47
C ALA A 476 1.69 1.42 36.21
N VAL A 477 1.07 0.96 35.13
CA VAL A 477 -0.27 1.41 34.71
C VAL A 477 -1.23 0.25 34.51
N GLY A 478 -2.54 0.53 34.51
CA GLY A 478 -3.52 -0.51 34.25
C GLY A 478 -4.98 -0.07 34.23
N GLN A 479 -5.87 -1.02 34.56
CA GLN A 479 -7.33 -0.85 34.52
C GLN A 479 -7.82 0.23 35.49
N PHE A 480 -8.98 0.81 35.18
CA PHE A 480 -9.64 1.83 35.99
C PHE A 480 -8.75 3.06 36.28
N GLY A 481 -7.90 3.44 35.32
CA GLY A 481 -6.98 4.58 35.43
C GLY A 481 -5.90 4.41 36.49
N CYS A 482 -5.51 3.17 36.79
CA CYS A 482 -4.47 2.92 37.79
C CYS A 482 -3.12 3.40 37.29
N VAL A 483 -2.46 4.25 38.09
CA VAL A 483 -1.06 4.65 37.93
C VAL A 483 -0.38 4.50 39.28
N LEU A 484 0.73 3.76 39.30
CA LEU A 484 1.54 3.50 40.48
C LEU A 484 2.94 4.07 40.25
N GLU A 485 3.51 4.68 41.28
CA GLU A 485 4.85 5.26 41.26
C GLU A 485 5.68 4.72 42.44
N THR A 486 6.93 4.38 42.18
CA THR A 486 7.96 4.16 43.19
C THR A 486 9.09 5.17 43.01
N THR A 487 9.69 5.64 44.11
CA THR A 487 10.88 6.51 44.12
C THR A 487 12.01 5.92 44.98
N ASN A 488 11.91 4.63 45.28
CA ASN A 488 12.85 3.88 46.12
C ASN A 488 13.08 2.48 45.55
N ALA A 489 13.27 2.41 44.23
CA ALA A 489 13.59 1.17 43.51
C ALA A 489 12.58 0.05 43.81
N GLY A 490 11.29 0.38 43.77
CA GLY A 490 10.21 -0.61 43.91
C GLY A 490 9.94 -1.12 45.33
N GLU A 491 10.68 -0.66 46.36
CA GLU A 491 10.44 -1.03 47.76
C GLU A 491 9.02 -0.62 48.21
N THR A 492 8.56 0.57 47.81
CA THR A 492 7.18 1.00 48.02
C THR A 492 6.60 1.64 46.77
N TRP A 493 5.30 1.44 46.59
CA TRP A 493 4.54 1.98 45.47
C TRP A 493 3.36 2.79 45.97
N THR A 494 3.19 3.98 45.39
CA THR A 494 2.13 4.92 45.75
C THR A 494 1.22 5.15 44.55
N ARG A 495 -0.10 5.14 44.78
CA ARG A 495 -1.06 5.42 43.71
C ARG A 495 -1.05 6.91 43.37
N ARG A 496 -0.95 7.22 42.08
CA ARG A 496 -1.15 8.56 41.53
C ARG A 496 -2.51 8.64 40.85
N ASP A 497 -3.26 9.69 41.18
CA ASP A 497 -4.54 9.97 40.54
C ASP A 497 -4.33 11.01 39.45
N LEU A 498 -4.52 10.58 38.20
CA LEU A 498 -4.40 11.42 37.00
C LEU A 498 -5.79 11.88 36.50
N GLY A 499 -6.86 11.61 37.25
CA GLY A 499 -8.22 12.07 36.95
C GLY A 499 -8.94 11.29 35.86
N THR A 500 -8.55 10.03 35.60
CA THR A 500 -9.19 9.14 34.62
C THR A 500 -9.61 7.81 35.25
N LEU A 501 -10.66 7.21 34.70
CA LEU A 501 -11.10 5.84 35.01
C LEU A 501 -10.94 4.89 33.81
N ARG A 502 -10.35 5.36 32.71
CA ARG A 502 -10.12 4.57 31.50
C ARG A 502 -8.96 3.61 31.70
N THR A 503 -9.00 2.46 31.01
CA THR A 503 -7.85 1.54 31.03
C THR A 503 -6.65 2.20 30.36
N LEU A 504 -5.51 2.13 31.01
CA LEU A 504 -4.21 2.53 30.47
C LEU A 504 -3.52 1.26 29.96
N SER A 505 -2.92 1.34 28.77
CA SER A 505 -2.42 0.18 28.03
C SER A 505 -0.91 0.07 28.09
N SER A 506 -0.18 1.19 27.95
CA SER A 506 1.29 1.20 27.90
C SER A 506 1.87 2.47 28.52
N VAL A 507 3.04 2.35 29.14
CA VAL A 507 3.83 3.46 29.70
C VAL A 507 5.28 3.35 29.22
N ALA A 508 5.87 4.47 28.82
CA ALA A 508 7.27 4.53 28.37
C ALA A 508 7.91 5.84 28.80
N PHE A 509 9.19 5.80 29.18
CA PHE A 509 10.01 6.98 29.46
C PHE A 509 11.20 7.03 28.49
N ALA A 510 11.44 8.20 27.91
CA ALA A 510 12.61 8.45 27.07
C ALA A 510 13.86 8.72 27.92
N ASP A 511 13.66 9.31 29.10
CA ASP A 511 14.69 9.61 30.08
C ASP A 511 14.07 9.76 31.48
N ALA A 512 14.88 10.09 32.50
CA ALA A 512 14.41 10.25 33.87
C ALA A 512 13.34 11.34 34.08
N SER A 513 13.19 12.27 33.14
CA SER A 513 12.26 13.40 33.23
C SER A 513 11.05 13.28 32.29
N ASN A 514 11.20 12.65 31.13
CA ASN A 514 10.20 12.68 30.07
C ASN A 514 9.58 11.30 29.81
N GLY A 515 8.24 11.21 29.90
CA GLY A 515 7.52 9.95 29.70
C GLY A 515 6.05 10.11 29.35
N TRP A 516 5.51 9.07 28.71
CA TRP A 516 4.14 9.02 28.20
C TRP A 516 3.37 7.80 28.71
N ILE A 517 2.06 7.98 28.84
CA ILE A 517 1.09 6.91 29.13
C ILE A 517 -0.01 6.98 28.07
N VAL A 518 -0.39 5.83 27.51
CA VAL A 518 -1.49 5.73 26.53
C VAL A 518 -2.56 4.73 26.94
N GLY A 519 -3.77 4.83 26.40
CA GLY A 519 -4.85 3.87 26.68
C GLY A 519 -6.15 4.10 25.92
N GLU A 520 -7.25 3.58 26.47
CA GLU A 520 -8.58 3.57 25.85
C GLU A 520 -9.07 4.95 25.40
N ARG A 521 -9.78 4.98 24.27
CA ARG A 521 -10.33 6.19 23.64
C ARG A 521 -9.27 7.29 23.48
N GLY A 522 -8.08 6.86 23.06
CA GLY A 522 -6.88 7.63 22.82
C GLY A 522 -6.47 8.53 23.98
N THR A 523 -6.62 8.05 25.22
CA THR A 523 -6.06 8.75 26.37
C THR A 523 -4.54 8.81 26.25
N ILE A 524 -3.97 10.00 26.41
CA ILE A 524 -2.52 10.25 26.42
C ILE A 524 -2.19 11.18 27.59
N PHE A 525 -1.24 10.79 28.43
CA PHE A 525 -0.59 11.66 29.42
C PHE A 525 0.89 11.80 29.12
N HIS A 526 1.45 12.96 29.46
CA HIS A 526 2.87 13.24 29.33
C HIS A 526 3.40 13.96 30.57
N THR A 527 4.63 13.66 30.95
CA THR A 527 5.38 14.34 32.00
C THR A 527 6.73 14.83 31.47
N THR A 528 7.22 15.95 31.98
CA THR A 528 8.56 16.51 31.70
C THR A 528 9.39 16.71 32.98
N ASP A 529 8.89 16.23 34.12
CA ASP A 529 9.50 16.40 35.44
C ASP A 529 9.59 15.07 36.21
N GLY A 530 9.66 13.96 35.48
CA GLY A 530 9.77 12.62 36.04
C GLY A 530 8.48 12.14 36.70
N GLY A 531 7.33 12.69 36.30
CA GLY A 531 6.01 12.31 36.79
C GLY A 531 5.59 13.00 38.10
N VAL A 532 6.31 14.04 38.53
CA VAL A 532 5.83 14.96 39.58
C VAL A 532 4.53 15.63 39.14
N THR A 533 4.44 16.00 37.86
CA THR A 533 3.21 16.45 37.22
C THR A 533 2.95 15.70 35.90
N TRP A 534 1.68 15.43 35.63
CA TRP A 534 1.20 14.80 34.40
C TRP A 534 0.22 15.72 33.69
N GLN A 535 0.45 15.93 32.40
CA GLN A 535 -0.40 16.73 31.55
C GLN A 535 -1.22 15.82 30.63
N THR A 536 -2.55 15.96 30.67
CA THR A 536 -3.42 15.32 29.68
C THR A 536 -3.20 15.97 28.32
N GLN A 537 -2.94 15.14 27.31
CA GLN A 537 -2.77 15.61 25.94
C GLN A 537 -4.05 15.37 25.14
N ALA A 538 -4.30 16.20 24.14
CA ALA A 538 -5.42 16.03 23.23
C ALA A 538 -5.14 14.80 22.35
N GLY A 539 -5.62 13.62 22.78
CA GLY A 539 -5.32 12.34 22.16
C GLY A 539 -6.43 11.80 21.24
N ALA A 540 -6.08 10.75 20.50
CA ALA A 540 -6.87 10.10 19.45
C ALA A 540 -8.30 9.69 19.89
N VAL A 541 -9.17 9.39 18.93
CA VAL A 541 -10.56 8.96 19.24
C VAL A 541 -10.72 7.44 19.41
N THR A 542 -9.68 6.66 19.09
CA THR A 542 -9.65 5.19 19.13
C THR A 542 -8.64 4.69 20.16
N ASP A 543 -8.70 3.40 20.52
CA ASP A 543 -7.81 2.84 21.53
C ASP A 543 -6.34 2.84 21.06
N LEU A 544 -5.43 3.21 21.96
CA LEU A 544 -3.98 3.14 21.75
C LEU A 544 -3.42 2.00 22.60
N TYR A 545 -2.68 1.09 21.96
CA TYR A 545 -2.17 -0.14 22.58
C TYR A 545 -0.70 -0.03 23.00
N ALA A 546 0.12 0.70 22.24
CA ALA A 546 1.55 0.82 22.50
C ALA A 546 2.03 2.28 22.37
N VAL A 547 3.04 2.65 23.17
CA VAL A 547 3.75 3.94 23.09
C VAL A 547 5.26 3.69 23.11
N SER A 548 6.00 4.44 22.30
CA SER A 548 7.47 4.42 22.29
C SER A 548 7.98 5.85 22.06
N SER A 549 9.20 6.14 22.53
CA SER A 549 9.78 7.49 22.47
C SER A 549 11.27 7.42 22.26
N TYR A 550 11.80 8.26 21.36
CA TYR A 550 13.24 8.33 21.08
C TYR A 550 13.95 9.29 22.02
N ASP A 551 13.31 10.42 22.33
CA ASP A 551 13.79 11.43 23.27
C ASP A 551 12.61 12.14 23.95
N GLY A 552 12.90 13.10 24.83
CA GLY A 552 11.87 13.83 25.58
C GLY A 552 10.94 14.74 24.77
N VAL A 553 11.10 14.86 23.44
CA VAL A 553 10.20 15.63 22.58
C VAL A 553 9.58 14.81 21.44
N HIS A 554 10.17 13.67 21.08
CA HIS A 554 9.72 12.76 20.02
C HIS A 554 9.03 11.52 20.59
N GLY A 555 7.72 11.42 20.40
CA GLY A 555 6.88 10.34 20.94
C GLY A 555 5.94 9.75 19.90
N TRP A 556 5.70 8.44 19.99
CA TRP A 556 4.88 7.67 19.06
C TRP A 556 3.87 6.83 19.82
N ALA A 557 2.64 6.75 19.34
CA ALA A 557 1.65 5.81 19.86
C ALA A 557 0.85 5.16 18.73
N ALA A 558 0.50 3.89 18.90
CA ALA A 558 -0.22 3.12 17.90
C ALA A 558 -1.32 2.26 18.52
N GLY A 559 -2.36 1.95 17.75
CA GLY A 559 -3.48 1.14 18.24
C GLY A 559 -4.53 0.77 17.19
N GLU A 560 -5.79 0.79 17.62
CA GLU A 560 -6.94 0.25 16.88
C GLU A 560 -7.17 0.93 15.52
N GLY A 561 -7.53 0.15 14.50
CA GLY A 561 -8.02 0.69 13.23
C GLY A 561 -6.97 1.47 12.44
N ALA A 562 -5.74 0.98 12.49
CA ALA A 562 -4.53 1.55 11.90
C ALA A 562 -4.19 2.93 12.46
N LYS A 563 -4.61 3.21 13.70
CA LYS A 563 -4.30 4.47 14.35
C LYS A 563 -2.83 4.50 14.72
N VAL A 564 -2.17 5.56 14.26
CA VAL A 564 -0.79 5.89 14.63
C VAL A 564 -0.75 7.40 14.84
N VAL A 565 -0.15 7.85 15.93
CA VAL A 565 0.03 9.27 16.23
C VAL A 565 1.49 9.52 16.60
N TYR A 566 2.00 10.68 16.21
CA TYR A 566 3.38 11.11 16.47
C TYR A 566 3.40 12.55 16.94
N THR A 567 4.34 12.85 17.83
CA THR A 567 4.66 14.20 18.27
C THR A 567 6.15 14.45 18.17
N SER A 568 6.52 15.68 17.82
CA SER A 568 7.90 16.20 17.82
C SER A 568 8.07 17.40 18.75
N ASP A 569 7.08 17.64 19.62
CA ASP A 569 7.02 18.80 20.51
C ASP A 569 6.55 18.43 21.92
N ALA A 570 6.95 17.24 22.37
CA ALA A 570 6.63 16.70 23.69
C ALA A 570 5.11 16.54 23.91
N GLY A 571 4.39 16.24 22.83
CA GLY A 571 2.95 15.99 22.80
C GLY A 571 2.07 17.23 23.00
N LEU A 572 2.64 18.43 22.83
CA LEU A 572 1.82 19.65 22.68
C LEU A 572 0.90 19.52 21.46
N HIS A 573 1.38 18.88 20.40
CA HIS A 573 0.61 18.50 19.23
C HIS A 573 0.90 17.04 18.84
N TRP A 574 -0.18 16.28 18.65
CA TRP A 574 -0.14 14.94 18.07
C TRP A 574 -0.63 15.02 16.63
N VAL A 575 0.22 14.56 15.70
CA VAL A 575 -0.12 14.41 14.29
C VAL A 575 -0.55 12.96 14.07
N GLU A 576 -1.77 12.77 13.56
CA GLU A 576 -2.21 11.45 13.13
C GLU A 576 -1.48 11.05 11.84
N GLN A 577 -0.90 9.86 11.87
CA GLN A 577 -0.16 9.28 10.77
C GLN A 577 -1.10 8.43 9.93
N ASN A 578 -0.94 8.50 8.62
CA ASN A 578 -1.65 7.62 7.69
C ASN A 578 -0.70 6.51 7.22
N PRO A 579 -0.78 5.32 7.83
CA PRO A 579 0.07 4.18 7.48
C PRO A 579 -0.20 3.60 6.07
N GLY A 580 -1.14 4.16 5.30
CA GLY A 580 -1.44 3.72 3.93
C GLY A 580 -2.34 2.49 3.84
N THR A 581 -2.80 1.96 4.97
CA THR A 581 -3.61 0.74 5.09
C THR A 581 -5.11 0.98 4.87
N ARG A 582 -5.49 2.00 4.07
CA ARG A 582 -6.84 2.61 4.03
C ARG A 582 -8.05 1.68 3.78
N ASN A 583 -7.84 0.39 3.49
CA ASN A 583 -8.89 -0.59 3.24
C ASN A 583 -8.78 -1.88 4.06
N THR A 584 -7.84 -1.98 5.01
CA THR A 584 -7.66 -3.15 5.87
C THR A 584 -7.76 -2.75 7.35
N PRO A 585 -8.62 -3.38 8.16
CA PRO A 585 -8.66 -3.14 9.61
C PRO A 585 -7.39 -3.74 10.24
N VAL A 586 -6.33 -2.95 10.34
CA VAL A 586 -5.07 -3.34 10.98
C VAL A 586 -5.06 -2.80 12.39
N ASN A 587 -4.84 -3.63 13.41
CA ASN A 587 -4.55 -3.16 14.75
C ASN A 587 -3.04 -3.20 14.96
N PHE A 588 -2.42 -2.05 15.24
CA PHE A 588 -1.00 -1.99 15.58
C PHE A 588 -0.83 -2.35 17.06
N MET A 589 -0.16 -3.46 17.32
CA MET A 589 0.00 -4.01 18.65
C MET A 589 1.31 -3.56 19.29
N CYS A 590 2.31 -3.17 18.48
CA CYS A 590 3.59 -2.68 18.93
C CYS A 590 4.08 -1.51 18.07
N ILE A 591 4.90 -0.65 18.68
CA ILE A 591 5.61 0.44 18.02
C ILE A 591 6.96 0.61 18.69
N GLU A 592 8.02 0.83 17.91
CA GLU A 592 9.36 1.08 18.42
C GLU A 592 10.02 2.25 17.71
N ALA A 593 10.40 3.28 18.47
CA ALA A 593 11.05 4.48 17.96
C ALA A 593 12.58 4.29 17.91
N THR A 594 13.16 4.25 16.71
CA THR A 594 14.60 4.05 16.51
C THR A 594 15.35 5.35 16.17
N GLY A 595 14.61 6.46 16.00
CA GLY A 595 15.15 7.78 15.68
C GLY A 595 14.14 8.89 15.92
N GLN A 596 14.57 10.15 15.81
CA GLN A 596 13.70 11.33 16.05
C GLN A 596 12.39 11.28 15.27
N ASP A 597 12.48 10.91 13.99
CA ASP A 597 11.37 10.78 13.06
C ASP A 597 11.17 9.31 12.63
N GLU A 598 11.85 8.38 13.28
CA GLU A 598 11.94 7.00 12.82
C GLU A 598 11.26 6.03 13.78
N ALA A 599 10.34 5.21 13.25
CA ALA A 599 9.66 4.20 14.03
C ALA A 599 9.26 2.99 13.19
N TRP A 600 9.21 1.84 13.86
CA TRP A 600 8.72 0.57 13.33
C TRP A 600 7.39 0.23 13.98
N LEU A 601 6.44 -0.29 13.21
CA LEU A 601 5.12 -0.71 13.69
C LEU A 601 4.82 -2.13 13.27
N GLY A 602 4.37 -2.96 14.21
CA GLY A 602 3.86 -4.30 13.93
C GLY A 602 2.37 -4.40 14.24
N GLY A 603 1.61 -5.05 13.36
CA GLY A 603 0.16 -5.19 13.52
C GLY A 603 -0.44 -6.42 12.85
N THR A 604 -1.74 -6.61 13.08
CA THR A 604 -2.52 -7.76 12.59
C THR A 604 -2.46 -7.92 11.07
N GLY A 605 -2.44 -9.16 10.58
CA GLY A 605 -2.35 -9.44 9.15
C GLY A 605 -0.95 -9.21 8.58
N GLY A 606 0.10 -9.41 9.39
CA GLY A 606 1.50 -9.32 8.97
C GLY A 606 1.95 -7.93 8.53
N VAL A 607 1.24 -6.88 8.99
CA VAL A 607 1.55 -5.50 8.61
C VAL A 607 2.72 -5.01 9.45
N LEU A 608 3.85 -4.85 8.78
CA LEU A 608 5.05 -4.24 9.32
C LEU A 608 5.32 -2.94 8.55
N LEU A 609 5.38 -1.84 9.27
CA LEU A 609 5.61 -0.53 8.68
C LEU A 609 6.84 0.11 9.29
N HIS A 610 7.59 0.80 8.44
CA HIS A 610 8.70 1.64 8.82
C HIS A 610 8.41 3.05 8.37
N THR A 611 8.68 4.00 9.24
CA THR A 611 8.65 5.42 8.92
C THR A 611 9.97 6.03 9.35
N VAL A 612 10.47 6.99 8.56
CA VAL A 612 11.73 7.73 8.78
C VAL A 612 11.48 9.25 8.79
N ASN A 613 10.22 9.67 8.85
CA ASN A 613 9.82 11.07 8.68
C ASN A 613 8.69 11.52 9.63
N GLY A 614 8.51 10.87 10.78
CA GLY A 614 7.45 11.23 11.70
C GLY A 614 6.06 10.94 11.12
N GLY A 615 6.01 10.13 10.05
CA GLY A 615 4.85 9.92 9.18
C GLY A 615 4.29 11.19 8.54
N SER A 616 5.03 12.31 8.53
CA SER A 616 4.61 13.59 7.92
C SER A 616 4.01 13.36 6.53
N LEU A 617 2.67 13.35 6.50
CA LEU A 617 1.87 13.37 5.30
C LEU A 617 0.92 14.57 5.39
N GLY A 618 1.47 15.75 5.15
CA GLY A 618 1.05 16.35 3.89
C GLY A 618 1.74 15.55 2.80
N ALA A 619 1.21 14.35 2.45
CA ALA A 619 1.85 13.47 1.48
C ALA A 619 2.10 14.33 0.25
N LEU A 620 3.36 14.66 -0.01
CA LEU A 620 3.71 15.26 -1.27
C LEU A 620 3.31 14.19 -2.29
N GLY A 621 2.17 14.35 -2.97
CA GLY A 621 1.75 13.46 -4.03
C GLY A 621 2.85 13.45 -5.08
N VAL A 622 3.72 12.44 -5.05
CA VAL A 622 4.84 12.31 -5.98
C VAL A 622 4.33 11.56 -7.21
N GLU A 623 4.24 12.27 -8.34
CA GLU A 623 3.86 11.70 -9.62
C GLU A 623 5.10 11.59 -10.51
N ALA A 624 5.76 10.43 -10.53
CA ALA A 624 6.87 10.19 -11.45
C ALA A 624 6.35 9.65 -12.79
N VAL A 625 6.41 10.48 -13.84
CA VAL A 625 5.92 10.12 -15.17
C VAL A 625 7.08 9.92 -16.13
N ALA A 626 7.40 8.66 -16.42
CA ALA A 626 8.51 8.27 -17.29
C ALA A 626 8.17 6.98 -18.04
N GLY A 627 8.58 6.89 -19.30
CA GLY A 627 8.64 5.66 -20.08
C GLY A 627 10.08 5.30 -20.48
N ASP A 628 10.23 4.19 -21.19
CA ASP A 628 11.51 3.65 -21.65
C ASP A 628 12.23 4.59 -22.63
N ASP A 629 11.46 5.42 -23.33
CA ASP A 629 11.97 6.50 -24.16
C ASP A 629 11.09 7.76 -24.12
N ARG A 630 11.51 8.81 -24.84
CA ARG A 630 10.80 10.11 -24.91
C ARG A 630 9.39 10.01 -25.49
N TYR A 631 9.11 9.03 -26.36
CA TYR A 631 7.80 8.86 -26.97
C TYR A 631 6.85 8.22 -25.96
N GLN A 632 7.32 7.20 -25.24
CA GLN A 632 6.54 6.58 -24.18
C GLN A 632 6.37 7.52 -22.97
N THR A 633 7.36 8.34 -22.62
CA THR A 633 7.19 9.40 -21.61
C THR A 633 6.10 10.39 -22.04
N ALA A 634 6.12 10.86 -23.29
CA ALA A 634 5.06 11.75 -23.79
C ALA A 634 3.67 11.10 -23.75
N VAL A 635 3.57 9.80 -24.07
CA VAL A 635 2.32 9.03 -23.95
C VAL A 635 1.86 8.93 -22.49
N ARG A 636 2.75 8.62 -21.55
CA ARG A 636 2.40 8.52 -20.11
C ARG A 636 1.97 9.86 -19.53
N VAL A 637 2.63 10.94 -19.93
CA VAL A 637 2.24 12.33 -19.58
C VAL A 637 0.87 12.67 -20.15
N CYS A 638 0.61 12.27 -21.40
CA CYS A 638 -0.69 12.44 -22.03
C CYS A 638 -1.79 11.68 -21.26
N SER A 639 -1.59 10.38 -21.02
CA SER A 639 -2.58 9.54 -20.35
C SER A 639 -2.88 9.98 -18.91
N SER A 640 -1.93 10.64 -18.22
CA SER A 640 -2.16 11.11 -16.85
C SER A 640 -3.02 12.37 -16.74
N ARG A 641 -3.18 13.12 -17.84
CA ARG A 641 -3.93 14.40 -17.87
C ARG A 641 -5.06 14.46 -18.88
N PHE A 642 -5.04 13.64 -19.92
CA PHE A 642 -6.01 13.66 -21.02
C PHE A 642 -6.77 12.34 -21.10
N PRO A 643 -7.98 12.24 -20.53
CA PRO A 643 -8.80 11.03 -20.67
C PRO A 643 -9.23 10.82 -22.13
N SER A 644 -9.52 11.90 -22.86
CA SER A 644 -9.90 11.91 -24.27
C SER A 644 -9.46 13.21 -24.94
N ALA A 645 -9.27 13.21 -26.25
CA ALA A 645 -9.01 14.43 -27.03
C ALA A 645 -9.47 14.29 -28.48
N THR A 646 -10.33 15.18 -28.97
CA THR A 646 -10.81 15.19 -30.36
C THR A 646 -9.71 15.52 -31.37
N THR A 647 -8.76 16.36 -30.95
CA THR A 647 -7.59 16.76 -31.73
C THR A 647 -6.33 16.36 -30.99
N VAL A 648 -5.29 15.95 -31.71
CA VAL A 648 -3.93 15.78 -31.15
C VAL A 648 -2.96 16.67 -31.91
N VAL A 649 -2.02 17.28 -31.19
CA VAL A 649 -0.90 17.99 -31.81
C VAL A 649 0.29 17.05 -31.86
N VAL A 650 0.87 16.84 -33.05
CA VAL A 650 1.98 15.92 -33.28
C VAL A 650 3.21 16.71 -33.67
N ALA A 651 4.31 16.52 -32.95
CA ALA A 651 5.59 17.16 -33.22
C ALA A 651 6.73 16.14 -33.19
N THR A 652 7.87 16.49 -33.79
CA THR A 652 9.04 15.60 -33.77
C THR A 652 9.71 15.56 -32.41
N GLY A 653 9.99 14.34 -31.93
CA GLY A 653 10.77 14.10 -30.72
C GLY A 653 12.28 14.21 -30.93
N GLN A 654 12.76 14.52 -32.15
CA GLN A 654 14.20 14.60 -32.47
C GLN A 654 14.73 16.00 -32.73
N ASN A 655 13.86 16.97 -33.06
CA ASN A 655 14.21 18.38 -33.15
C ASN A 655 13.14 19.24 -32.44
N TRP A 656 13.53 20.35 -31.83
CA TRP A 656 12.65 21.16 -30.97
C TRP A 656 12.00 22.42 -31.59
N PRO A 657 12.59 23.13 -32.58
CA PRO A 657 12.14 24.48 -32.91
C PRO A 657 10.68 24.57 -33.37
N ASP A 658 10.25 23.62 -34.19
CA ASP A 658 8.89 23.60 -34.74
C ASP A 658 7.84 23.22 -33.69
N ALA A 659 8.27 22.69 -32.55
CA ALA A 659 7.40 22.25 -31.46
C ALA A 659 7.19 23.30 -30.36
N LEU A 660 8.10 24.27 -30.21
CA LEU A 660 8.06 25.24 -29.10
C LEU A 660 6.82 26.15 -29.09
N GLY A 661 6.32 26.52 -30.27
CA GLY A 661 5.06 27.28 -30.39
C GLY A 661 3.82 26.43 -30.14
N GLY A 662 3.95 25.10 -30.21
CA GLY A 662 2.85 24.15 -30.21
C GLY A 662 2.03 24.15 -28.92
N ALA A 663 2.62 24.54 -27.79
CA ALA A 663 1.92 24.59 -26.51
C ALA A 663 0.70 25.53 -26.55
N SER A 664 0.82 26.68 -27.21
CA SER A 664 -0.27 27.64 -27.38
C SER A 664 -1.44 27.05 -28.17
N LEU A 665 -1.13 26.31 -29.23
CA LEU A 665 -2.12 25.70 -30.12
C LEU A 665 -2.78 24.52 -29.44
N ALA A 666 -2.00 23.67 -28.77
CA ALA A 666 -2.49 22.57 -27.95
C ALA A 666 -3.47 23.07 -26.87
N GLY A 667 -3.11 24.16 -26.19
CA GLY A 667 -3.98 24.86 -25.25
C GLY A 667 -5.30 25.32 -25.86
N ALA A 668 -5.26 25.97 -27.04
CA ALA A 668 -6.47 26.45 -27.73
C ALA A 668 -7.43 25.33 -28.15
N TYR A 669 -6.91 24.12 -28.39
CA TYR A 669 -7.73 22.93 -28.64
C TYR A 669 -8.04 22.10 -27.39
N GLY A 670 -7.46 22.43 -26.22
CA GLY A 670 -7.51 21.57 -25.03
C GLY A 670 -6.92 20.18 -25.28
N SER A 671 -5.90 20.09 -26.14
CA SER A 671 -5.36 18.86 -26.69
C SER A 671 -3.93 18.57 -26.18
N PRO A 672 -3.49 17.31 -26.19
CA PRO A 672 -2.11 16.96 -25.86
C PRO A 672 -1.15 17.27 -27.02
N ILE A 673 0.14 17.37 -26.69
CA ILE A 673 1.23 17.24 -27.67
C ILE A 673 1.84 15.84 -27.54
N LEU A 674 1.80 15.08 -28.63
CA LEU A 674 2.44 13.78 -28.76
C LEU A 674 3.67 13.87 -29.66
N LEU A 675 4.66 13.03 -29.40
CA LEU A 675 5.94 13.04 -30.11
C LEU A 675 6.04 11.91 -31.11
N THR A 676 6.64 12.17 -32.28
CA THR A 676 6.93 11.16 -33.30
C THR A 676 8.40 11.15 -33.68
N ARG A 677 8.89 10.05 -34.25
CA ARG A 677 10.16 10.10 -35.02
C ARG A 677 9.87 10.83 -36.35
N PRO A 678 10.88 11.45 -37.00
CA PRO A 678 10.67 12.18 -38.24
C PRO A 678 10.05 11.33 -39.36
N ASP A 679 10.43 10.05 -39.42
CA ASP A 679 10.12 9.12 -40.50
C ASP A 679 9.10 8.04 -40.12
N VAL A 680 8.87 7.80 -38.83
CA VAL A 680 7.98 6.73 -38.36
C VAL A 680 7.18 7.14 -37.13
N LEU A 681 5.88 6.80 -37.12
CA LEU A 681 5.01 6.96 -35.96
C LEU A 681 5.26 5.79 -34.99
N PRO A 682 5.74 6.01 -33.76
CA PRO A 682 5.92 4.93 -32.79
C PRO A 682 4.58 4.26 -32.46
N GLY A 683 4.56 2.92 -32.35
CA GLY A 683 3.32 2.17 -32.08
C GLY A 683 2.63 2.58 -30.78
N VAL A 684 3.39 2.94 -29.73
CA VAL A 684 2.84 3.45 -28.46
C VAL A 684 2.10 4.78 -28.64
N VAL A 685 2.54 5.62 -29.57
CA VAL A 685 1.89 6.90 -29.88
C VAL A 685 0.64 6.67 -30.71
N GLU A 686 0.70 5.75 -31.67
CA GLU A 686 -0.46 5.34 -32.47
C GLU A 686 -1.60 4.81 -31.58
N GLN A 687 -1.26 3.93 -30.63
CA GLN A 687 -2.21 3.38 -29.65
C GLN A 687 -2.80 4.48 -28.76
N GLU A 688 -1.98 5.44 -28.31
CA GLU A 688 -2.46 6.54 -27.48
C GLU A 688 -3.42 7.47 -28.23
N ILE A 689 -3.14 7.76 -29.51
CA ILE A 689 -4.05 8.57 -30.34
C ILE A 689 -5.39 7.85 -30.51
N ALA A 690 -5.39 6.52 -30.70
CA ALA A 690 -6.60 5.72 -30.75
C ALA A 690 -7.34 5.72 -29.40
N ARG A 691 -6.63 5.57 -28.27
CA ARG A 691 -7.20 5.61 -26.92
C ARG A 691 -7.90 6.94 -26.62
N LEU A 692 -7.33 8.05 -27.09
CA LEU A 692 -7.91 9.39 -26.92
C LEU A 692 -9.21 9.59 -27.70
N GLY A 693 -9.52 8.71 -28.67
CA GLY A 693 -10.65 8.89 -29.58
C GLY A 693 -10.47 10.07 -30.53
N ALA A 694 -9.22 10.40 -30.87
CA ALA A 694 -8.93 11.54 -31.73
C ALA A 694 -9.49 11.33 -33.14
N THR A 695 -9.96 12.42 -33.74
CA THR A 695 -10.45 12.45 -35.13
C THR A 695 -9.67 13.44 -35.99
N ASN A 696 -8.88 14.32 -35.36
CA ASN A 696 -8.05 15.31 -36.03
C ASN A 696 -6.60 15.25 -35.52
N ALA A 697 -5.64 15.44 -36.41
CA ALA A 697 -4.24 15.61 -36.04
C ALA A 697 -3.68 16.90 -36.64
N ILE A 698 -2.98 17.68 -35.83
CA ILE A 698 -2.23 18.85 -36.28
C ILE A 698 -0.73 18.52 -36.23
N VAL A 699 -0.09 18.44 -37.38
CA VAL A 699 1.33 18.11 -37.50
C VAL A 699 2.15 19.40 -37.58
N LEU A 700 3.09 19.57 -36.64
CA LEU A 700 3.94 20.74 -36.57
C LEU A 700 5.26 20.53 -37.33
N GLY A 701 5.63 21.53 -38.12
CA GLY A 701 6.88 21.57 -38.86
C GLY A 701 6.77 21.11 -40.32
N SER A 702 7.87 21.34 -41.04
CA SER A 702 8.02 20.91 -42.44
C SER A 702 8.04 19.38 -42.58
N GLU A 703 8.03 18.90 -43.82
CA GLU A 703 8.20 17.47 -44.12
C GLU A 703 9.53 16.90 -43.59
N LYS A 704 10.56 17.74 -43.42
CA LYS A 704 11.84 17.31 -42.79
C LYS A 704 11.70 17.04 -41.29
N ALA A 705 10.79 17.74 -40.63
CA ALA A 705 10.54 17.57 -39.19
C ALA A 705 9.65 16.35 -38.95
N VAL A 706 8.58 16.23 -39.73
CA VAL A 706 7.66 15.09 -39.72
C VAL A 706 7.32 14.75 -41.17
N SER A 707 7.81 13.62 -41.66
CA SER A 707 7.68 13.17 -43.06
C SER A 707 6.23 12.91 -43.47
N GLU A 708 5.99 12.83 -44.77
CA GLU A 708 4.68 12.45 -45.30
C GLU A 708 4.31 10.99 -44.97
N ALA A 709 5.29 10.12 -44.67
CA ALA A 709 5.02 8.76 -44.21
C ALA A 709 4.26 8.75 -42.87
N VAL A 710 4.66 9.60 -41.92
CA VAL A 710 3.96 9.76 -40.64
C VAL A 710 2.56 10.35 -40.85
N VAL A 711 2.43 11.36 -41.70
CA VAL A 711 1.11 11.95 -42.04
C VAL A 711 0.19 10.93 -42.69
N THR A 712 0.71 10.11 -43.61
CA THR A 712 -0.05 9.04 -44.26
C THR A 712 -0.49 8.00 -43.24
N ARG A 713 0.38 7.62 -42.29
CA ARG A 713 0.00 6.70 -41.19
C ARG A 713 -1.14 7.25 -40.35
N LEU A 714 -1.07 8.53 -39.95
CA LEU A 714 -2.12 9.21 -39.19
C LEU A 714 -3.45 9.27 -39.96
N ARG A 715 -3.40 9.57 -41.26
CA ARG A 715 -4.60 9.70 -42.11
C ARG A 715 -5.23 8.34 -42.43
N ASP A 716 -4.43 7.39 -42.86
CA ASP A 716 -4.95 6.17 -43.49
C ASP A 716 -5.15 5.04 -42.48
N SER A 717 -4.28 4.94 -41.46
CA SER A 717 -4.35 3.86 -40.46
C SER A 717 -5.17 4.24 -39.23
N LEU A 718 -5.20 5.52 -38.85
CA LEU A 718 -6.01 6.03 -37.76
C LEU A 718 -7.25 6.83 -38.22
N HIS A 719 -7.46 6.97 -39.54
CA HIS A 719 -8.61 7.67 -40.13
C HIS A 719 -8.76 9.13 -39.66
N LEU A 720 -7.64 9.82 -39.39
CA LEU A 720 -7.63 11.20 -38.90
C LEU A 720 -7.67 12.22 -40.03
N SER A 721 -8.36 13.33 -39.79
CA SER A 721 -8.17 14.55 -40.59
C SER A 721 -6.88 15.24 -40.18
N VAL A 722 -5.88 15.30 -41.09
CA VAL A 722 -4.54 15.81 -40.77
C VAL A 722 -4.30 17.19 -41.37
N LYS A 723 -4.01 18.21 -40.53
CA LYS A 723 -3.57 19.55 -40.94
C LYS A 723 -2.09 19.74 -40.58
N ARG A 724 -1.25 20.06 -41.56
CA ARG A 724 0.16 20.42 -41.32
C ARG A 724 0.31 21.93 -41.13
N ILE A 725 1.12 22.35 -40.17
CA ILE A 725 1.50 23.75 -39.93
C ILE A 725 3.02 23.83 -39.87
N GLY A 726 3.64 24.47 -40.85
CA GLY A 726 5.10 24.62 -40.94
C GLY A 726 5.50 25.72 -41.93
N GLY A 727 6.68 26.29 -41.73
CA GLY A 727 7.30 27.31 -42.58
C GLY A 727 8.67 26.90 -43.11
N ALA A 728 9.34 27.80 -43.83
CA ALA A 728 10.68 27.53 -44.38
C ALA A 728 11.75 27.43 -43.28
N ASP A 729 11.52 28.10 -42.15
CA ASP A 729 12.36 28.03 -40.96
C ASP A 729 11.52 27.96 -39.66
N ARG A 730 12.23 27.88 -38.52
CA ARG A 730 11.61 27.79 -37.19
C ARG A 730 10.79 29.03 -36.80
N TYR A 731 11.13 30.18 -37.35
CA TYR A 731 10.45 31.43 -37.01
C TYR A 731 9.16 31.55 -37.81
N GLU A 732 9.19 31.21 -39.11
CA GLU A 732 8.00 31.12 -39.94
C GLU A 732 7.05 30.01 -39.45
N THR A 733 7.59 28.87 -39.00
CA THR A 733 6.78 27.82 -38.35
C THR A 733 6.13 28.35 -37.08
N GLY A 734 6.89 29.06 -36.23
CA GLY A 734 6.36 29.72 -35.04
C GLY A 734 5.25 30.73 -35.34
N ASP A 735 5.40 31.52 -36.41
CA ASP A 735 4.39 32.49 -36.85
C ASP A 735 3.11 31.80 -37.36
N ALA A 736 3.26 30.72 -38.12
CA ALA A 736 2.14 29.93 -38.62
C ALA A 736 1.37 29.27 -37.46
N VAL A 737 2.09 28.77 -36.45
CA VAL A 737 1.47 28.22 -35.23
C VAL A 737 0.77 29.32 -34.43
N ALA A 738 1.40 30.48 -34.26
CA ALA A 738 0.78 31.62 -33.56
C ALA A 738 -0.51 32.09 -34.25
N ALA A 739 -0.50 32.22 -35.58
CA ALA A 739 -1.68 32.57 -36.37
C ALA A 739 -2.79 31.52 -36.26
N ALA A 740 -2.44 30.23 -36.31
CA ALA A 740 -3.41 29.14 -36.15
C ALA A 740 -4.01 29.09 -34.74
N THR A 741 -3.24 29.45 -33.70
CA THR A 741 -3.75 29.60 -32.34
C THR A 741 -4.81 30.70 -32.28
N LEU A 742 -4.52 31.88 -32.83
CA LEU A 742 -5.48 32.99 -32.84
C LEU A 742 -6.73 32.67 -33.67
N GLU A 743 -6.57 32.06 -34.84
CA GLU A 743 -7.69 31.56 -35.66
C GLU A 743 -8.59 30.62 -34.85
N ARG A 744 -8.00 29.69 -34.09
CA ARG A 744 -8.74 28.76 -33.22
C ARG A 744 -9.45 29.45 -32.06
N LEU A 745 -8.84 30.47 -31.45
CA LEU A 745 -9.48 31.26 -30.40
C LEU A 745 -10.69 32.02 -30.94
N SER A 746 -10.53 32.72 -32.07
CA SER A 746 -11.61 33.44 -32.75
C SER A 746 -12.77 32.53 -33.13
N ASN A 747 -12.48 31.36 -33.71
CA ASN A 747 -13.51 30.41 -34.14
C ASN A 747 -14.28 29.74 -32.99
N SER A 748 -13.80 29.87 -31.76
CA SER A 748 -14.41 29.23 -30.58
C SER A 748 -14.89 30.19 -29.50
N ASN A 749 -14.87 31.50 -29.79
CA ASN A 749 -15.20 32.55 -28.84
C ASN A 749 -14.38 32.48 -27.54
N GLN A 750 -13.16 31.95 -27.58
CA GLN A 750 -12.23 32.01 -26.45
C GLN A 750 -11.58 33.40 -26.39
N THR A 751 -11.32 33.89 -25.18
CA THR A 751 -10.85 35.26 -24.96
C THR A 751 -9.39 35.44 -25.39
N TRP A 752 -9.14 36.49 -26.18
CA TRP A 752 -7.79 36.95 -26.54
C TRP A 752 -7.53 38.33 -25.92
N ASP A 753 -6.56 38.44 -25.02
CA ASP A 753 -6.21 39.66 -24.27
C ASP A 753 -5.09 40.47 -24.95
N GLY A 754 -4.56 39.97 -26.08
CA GLY A 754 -3.44 40.57 -26.79
C GLY A 754 -2.05 40.26 -26.23
N THR A 755 -1.92 39.35 -25.25
CA THR A 755 -0.62 39.00 -24.64
C THR A 755 0.11 37.91 -25.41
N ILE A 756 1.33 38.21 -25.90
CA ILE A 756 2.23 37.22 -26.49
C ILE A 756 3.45 36.94 -25.59
N PHE A 757 3.98 35.72 -25.66
CA PHE A 757 5.30 35.39 -25.15
C PHE A 757 6.35 35.58 -26.24
N VAL A 758 7.53 36.11 -25.90
CA VAL A 758 8.61 36.33 -26.85
C VAL A 758 9.88 35.67 -26.33
N ALA A 759 10.41 34.71 -27.08
CA ALA A 759 11.60 33.95 -26.68
C ALA A 759 12.61 33.86 -27.83
N THR A 760 13.86 33.55 -27.53
CA THR A 760 14.85 33.27 -28.56
C THR A 760 14.49 32.00 -29.34
N GLY A 761 14.63 32.03 -30.66
CA GLY A 761 14.58 30.82 -31.49
C GLY A 761 15.95 30.14 -31.63
N ALA A 762 17.02 30.69 -31.05
CA ALA A 762 18.37 30.12 -31.13
C ALA A 762 18.59 28.98 -30.11
N ASN A 763 17.81 28.95 -29.03
CA ASN A 763 17.83 27.95 -27.97
C ASN A 763 16.41 27.73 -27.43
N PHE A 764 16.17 26.73 -26.59
CA PHE A 764 14.83 26.29 -26.18
C PHE A 764 14.38 26.55 -24.72
N PRO A 765 15.27 26.62 -23.69
CA PRO A 765 14.82 26.53 -22.29
C PRO A 765 13.80 27.59 -21.85
N ASP A 766 13.97 28.83 -22.30
CA ASP A 766 13.11 29.94 -21.88
C ASP A 766 11.70 29.82 -22.48
N ALA A 767 11.60 29.41 -23.75
CA ALA A 767 10.33 29.12 -24.39
C ALA A 767 9.64 27.88 -23.76
N LEU A 768 10.44 26.87 -23.43
CA LEU A 768 9.97 25.61 -22.84
C LEU A 768 9.41 25.80 -21.43
N ALA A 769 10.06 26.64 -20.61
CA ALA A 769 9.58 26.99 -19.28
C ALA A 769 8.21 27.71 -19.32
N ALA A 770 7.91 28.41 -20.42
CA ALA A 770 6.61 29.06 -20.61
C ALA A 770 5.52 28.14 -21.20
N ALA A 771 5.82 26.88 -21.52
CA ALA A 771 4.83 25.95 -22.08
C ALA A 771 3.56 25.78 -21.22
N PRO A 772 3.62 25.68 -19.87
CA PRO A 772 2.41 25.63 -19.04
C PRO A 772 1.55 26.87 -19.17
N LEU A 773 2.15 28.07 -19.16
CA LEU A 773 1.45 29.34 -19.29
C LEU A 773 0.85 29.49 -20.69
N SER A 774 1.64 29.17 -21.72
CA SER A 774 1.22 29.22 -23.12
C SER A 774 0.04 28.28 -23.39
N SER A 775 0.04 27.09 -22.80
CA SER A 775 -1.06 26.12 -22.91
C SER A 775 -2.27 26.53 -22.07
N ALA A 776 -2.10 26.86 -20.79
CA ALA A 776 -3.20 27.21 -19.88
C ALA A 776 -3.99 28.42 -20.38
N TRP A 777 -3.28 29.41 -20.94
CA TRP A 777 -3.89 30.65 -21.40
C TRP A 777 -4.07 30.69 -22.91
N SER A 778 -3.58 29.70 -23.66
CA SER A 778 -3.59 29.72 -25.14
C SER A 778 -2.89 30.97 -25.73
N ARG A 779 -1.78 31.41 -25.13
CA ARG A 779 -1.03 32.58 -25.60
C ARG A 779 0.10 32.16 -26.56
N PRO A 780 0.21 32.73 -27.77
CA PRO A 780 1.26 32.43 -28.72
C PRO A 780 2.68 32.70 -28.19
N VAL A 781 3.64 31.90 -28.67
CA VAL A 781 5.07 32.11 -28.45
C VAL A 781 5.70 32.60 -29.75
N LEU A 782 6.16 33.84 -29.75
CA LEU A 782 6.88 34.47 -30.85
C LEU A 782 8.38 34.22 -30.70
N LEU A 783 8.96 33.45 -31.62
CA LEU A 783 10.40 33.20 -31.64
C LEU A 783 11.15 34.33 -32.36
N VAL A 784 12.19 34.88 -31.73
CA VAL A 784 13.05 35.95 -32.31
C VAL A 784 14.47 35.46 -32.56
N ALA A 785 15.15 36.07 -33.53
CA ALA A 785 16.51 35.72 -33.93
C ALA A 785 17.45 36.90 -33.68
N PRO A 786 18.69 36.67 -33.17
CA PRO A 786 19.70 37.72 -33.09
C PRO A 786 20.08 38.31 -34.46
N THR A 787 19.91 37.54 -35.53
CA THR A 787 20.25 37.91 -36.92
C THR A 787 19.13 38.68 -37.64
N ARG A 788 17.92 38.74 -37.08
CA ARG A 788 16.79 39.48 -37.66
C ARG A 788 16.73 40.89 -37.08
N PRO A 789 16.35 41.92 -37.87
CA PRO A 789 16.17 43.27 -37.36
C PRO A 789 15.13 43.31 -36.24
N ALA A 790 15.32 44.16 -35.23
CA ALA A 790 14.36 44.30 -34.14
C ALA A 790 12.94 44.71 -34.61
N SER A 791 12.85 45.41 -35.73
CA SER A 791 11.57 45.77 -36.37
C SER A 791 10.78 44.56 -36.89
N ASP A 792 11.43 43.42 -37.13
CA ASP A 792 10.78 42.15 -37.49
C ASP A 792 9.85 41.68 -36.37
N ALA A 793 10.34 41.70 -35.12
CA ALA A 793 9.56 41.31 -33.95
C ALA A 793 8.32 42.20 -33.78
N SER A 794 8.47 43.52 -33.95
CA SER A 794 7.34 44.46 -33.91
C SER A 794 6.34 44.24 -35.02
N ALA A 795 6.79 43.96 -36.26
CA ALA A 795 5.91 43.69 -37.38
C ALA A 795 5.08 42.41 -37.14
N ARG A 796 5.73 41.34 -36.68
CA ARG A 796 5.09 40.06 -36.37
C ARG A 796 4.16 40.15 -35.15
N ALA A 797 4.51 40.96 -34.14
CA ALA A 797 3.60 41.23 -33.02
C ALA A 797 2.34 41.99 -33.48
N ARG A 798 2.47 42.96 -34.41
CA ARG A 798 1.30 43.66 -34.99
C ARG A 798 0.43 42.73 -35.84
N SER A 799 1.01 41.81 -36.60
CA SER A 799 0.21 40.85 -37.38
C SER A 799 -0.59 39.88 -36.51
N LEU A 800 -0.17 39.68 -35.25
CA LEU A 800 -0.91 38.91 -34.25
C LEU A 800 -1.89 39.77 -33.44
N GLU A 801 -2.04 41.05 -33.79
CA GLU A 801 -2.84 42.03 -33.03
C GLU A 801 -2.47 42.06 -31.54
N ALA A 802 -1.18 41.85 -31.24
CA ALA A 802 -0.70 41.84 -29.87
C ALA A 802 -0.77 43.26 -29.28
N SER A 803 -1.16 43.34 -28.01
CA SER A 803 -1.18 44.58 -27.22
C SER A 803 -0.12 44.56 -26.13
N ARG A 804 0.34 43.38 -25.70
CA ARG A 804 1.29 43.16 -24.59
C ARG A 804 2.31 42.10 -24.99
N ALA A 805 3.54 42.22 -24.49
CA ALA A 805 4.54 41.17 -24.65
C ALA A 805 5.23 40.81 -23.33
N CYS A 806 5.44 39.52 -23.13
CA CYS A 806 6.27 38.97 -22.06
C CYS A 806 7.54 38.36 -22.66
N LEU A 807 8.68 39.03 -22.48
CA LEU A 807 9.97 38.58 -22.96
C LEU A 807 10.54 37.54 -22.01
N LEU A 808 10.97 36.41 -22.55
CA LEU A 808 11.49 35.26 -21.82
C LEU A 808 13.00 35.17 -22.03
N GLY A 809 13.76 35.32 -20.95
CA GLY A 809 15.21 35.28 -20.95
C GLY A 809 15.88 36.65 -20.87
N SER A 810 17.19 36.62 -20.63
CA SER A 810 18.01 37.82 -20.49
C SER A 810 18.15 38.59 -21.82
N SER A 811 18.82 39.74 -21.77
CA SER A 811 19.17 40.51 -22.96
C SER A 811 20.05 39.76 -23.96
N ALA A 812 20.70 38.66 -23.55
CA ALA A 812 21.45 37.79 -24.47
C ALA A 812 20.52 36.84 -25.26
N ALA A 813 19.37 36.46 -24.70
CA ALA A 813 18.38 35.63 -25.38
C ALA A 813 17.46 36.47 -26.27
N VAL A 814 16.87 37.52 -25.70
CA VAL A 814 16.03 38.50 -26.41
C VAL A 814 16.66 39.86 -26.22
N SER A 815 17.23 40.42 -27.29
CA SER A 815 18.03 41.65 -27.23
C SER A 815 17.25 42.86 -26.71
N VAL A 816 17.97 43.82 -26.14
CA VAL A 816 17.42 45.12 -25.72
C VAL A 816 16.81 45.87 -26.91
N THR A 817 17.37 45.70 -28.12
CA THR A 817 16.82 46.32 -29.33
C THR A 817 15.45 45.75 -29.69
N VAL A 818 15.24 44.43 -29.55
CA VAL A 818 13.92 43.79 -29.71
C VAL A 818 12.94 44.30 -28.66
N GLU A 819 13.37 44.41 -27.39
CA GLU A 819 12.55 44.96 -26.32
C GLU A 819 12.10 46.39 -26.60
N GLN A 820 13.01 47.28 -26.99
CA GLN A 820 12.69 48.67 -27.34
C GLN A 820 11.73 48.76 -28.54
N ALA A 821 11.93 47.92 -29.55
CA ALA A 821 11.06 47.86 -30.72
C ALA A 821 9.64 47.39 -30.35
N LEU A 822 9.50 46.45 -29.41
CA LEU A 822 8.19 46.00 -28.92
C LEU A 822 7.55 47.06 -28.01
N THR A 823 8.31 47.69 -27.11
CA THR A 823 7.80 48.75 -26.21
C THR A 823 7.26 49.95 -26.97
N SER A 824 7.91 50.33 -28.08
CA SER A 824 7.41 51.40 -28.96
C SER A 824 6.18 51.01 -29.78
N THR A 825 5.87 49.72 -29.87
CA THR A 825 4.79 49.17 -30.71
C THR A 825 3.56 48.77 -29.91
N LEU A 826 3.75 48.22 -28.72
CA LEU A 826 2.71 47.56 -27.92
C LEU A 826 2.22 48.48 -26.80
N LEU A 827 0.97 48.96 -26.92
CA LEU A 827 0.39 49.94 -26.00
C LEU A 827 0.11 49.40 -24.60
N GLY A 828 -0.03 48.08 -24.44
CA GLY A 828 -0.29 47.41 -23.17
C GLY A 828 0.97 47.10 -22.35
N GLY A 829 2.15 47.41 -22.88
CA GLY A 829 3.44 47.28 -22.20
C GLY A 829 4.21 45.98 -22.49
N VAL A 830 5.49 46.02 -22.13
CA VAL A 830 6.44 44.91 -22.26
C VAL A 830 7.01 44.57 -20.89
N LEU A 831 6.93 43.29 -20.51
CA LEU A 831 7.50 42.74 -19.28
C LEU A 831 8.60 41.76 -19.64
N ARG A 832 9.75 41.82 -18.97
CA ARG A 832 10.82 40.83 -19.13
C ARG A 832 10.92 39.92 -17.90
N LEU A 833 10.85 38.62 -18.12
CA LEU A 833 11.11 37.58 -17.13
C LEU A 833 12.49 36.98 -17.43
N GLN A 834 13.44 37.14 -16.51
CA GLN A 834 14.84 36.79 -16.75
C GLN A 834 15.56 36.34 -15.49
N GLY A 835 16.62 35.57 -15.68
CA GLY A 835 17.63 35.24 -14.69
C GLY A 835 19.02 35.12 -15.32
N ALA A 836 20.06 34.96 -14.49
CA ALA A 836 21.42 34.72 -14.97
C ALA A 836 21.58 33.33 -15.60
N THR A 837 20.73 32.37 -15.20
CA THR A 837 20.68 31.01 -15.75
C THR A 837 19.31 30.72 -16.36
N ARG A 838 19.22 29.66 -17.17
CA ARG A 838 17.93 29.14 -17.69
C ARG A 838 16.99 28.71 -16.57
N TYR A 839 17.53 28.24 -15.44
CA TYR A 839 16.75 27.78 -14.29
C TYR A 839 16.19 28.96 -13.50
N GLN A 840 16.97 30.03 -13.34
CA GLN A 840 16.49 31.29 -12.77
C GLN A 840 15.44 31.97 -13.65
N THR A 841 15.58 31.89 -14.97
CA THR A 841 14.55 32.36 -15.91
C THR A 841 13.28 31.52 -15.79
N ALA A 842 13.39 30.19 -15.74
CA ALA A 842 12.25 29.29 -15.54
C ALA A 842 11.52 29.53 -14.20
N ALA A 843 12.27 29.75 -13.11
CA ALA A 843 11.74 30.17 -11.81
C ALA A 843 10.93 31.48 -11.92
N ALA A 844 11.48 32.51 -12.56
CA ALA A 844 10.77 33.77 -12.77
C ALA A 844 9.48 33.61 -13.61
N ILE A 845 9.48 32.69 -14.57
CA ILE A 845 8.29 32.35 -15.38
C ILE A 845 7.24 31.63 -14.53
N ALA A 846 7.65 30.69 -13.69
CA ALA A 846 6.75 29.97 -12.78
C ALA A 846 6.09 30.93 -11.77
N GLU A 847 6.86 31.83 -11.16
CA GLU A 847 6.33 32.87 -10.25
C GLU A 847 5.34 33.79 -10.96
N TYR A 848 5.64 34.20 -12.20
CA TYR A 848 4.68 34.97 -13.00
C TYR A 848 3.40 34.18 -13.28
N GLY A 849 3.51 32.89 -13.60
CA GLY A 849 2.36 31.99 -13.76
C GLY A 849 1.52 31.90 -12.48
N ALA A 850 2.16 31.74 -11.34
CA ALA A 850 1.53 31.64 -10.03
C ALA A 850 0.74 32.92 -9.68
N ALA A 851 1.37 34.08 -9.88
CA ALA A 851 0.75 35.39 -9.68
C ALA A 851 -0.46 35.64 -10.61
N ASN A 852 -0.58 34.88 -11.70
CA ASN A 852 -1.66 34.99 -12.68
C ASN A 852 -2.54 33.71 -12.73
N GLY A 853 -2.61 32.95 -11.64
CA GLY A 853 -3.64 31.95 -11.40
C GLY A 853 -3.26 30.48 -11.61
N LEU A 854 -2.01 30.17 -12.00
CA LEU A 854 -1.51 28.79 -11.96
C LEU A 854 -1.15 28.40 -10.52
N LYS A 855 -1.15 27.10 -10.23
CA LYS A 855 -0.95 26.58 -8.86
C LYS A 855 0.42 25.95 -8.67
N TRP A 856 1.01 26.21 -7.50
CA TRP A 856 2.18 25.49 -6.96
C TRP A 856 1.85 24.05 -6.56
N ASP A 857 0.61 23.80 -6.14
CA ASP A 857 0.16 22.45 -5.84
C ASP A 857 0.17 21.55 -7.09
N GLY A 858 1.00 20.51 -7.06
CA GLY A 858 1.24 19.61 -8.20
C GLY A 858 2.30 20.13 -9.19
N VAL A 859 3.14 21.09 -8.79
CA VAL A 859 4.23 21.64 -9.62
C VAL A 859 5.09 20.53 -10.21
N ALA A 860 5.44 20.65 -11.49
CA ALA A 860 6.34 19.71 -12.16
C ALA A 860 7.80 20.14 -12.12
N LEU A 861 8.70 19.17 -12.10
CA LEU A 861 10.10 19.34 -12.45
C LEU A 861 10.40 18.59 -13.76
N ALA A 862 11.21 19.23 -14.60
CA ALA A 862 11.81 18.61 -15.77
C ALA A 862 13.26 19.08 -15.96
N THR A 863 14.05 18.34 -16.75
CA THR A 863 15.42 18.77 -17.07
C THR A 863 15.41 19.98 -18.00
N GLY A 864 16.26 20.97 -17.72
CA GLY A 864 16.51 22.07 -18.66
C GLY A 864 17.63 21.78 -19.66
N GLN A 865 18.22 20.58 -19.65
CA GLN A 865 19.32 20.18 -20.54
C GLN A 865 18.81 19.46 -21.80
N ASN A 866 17.60 18.93 -21.76
CA ASN A 866 16.89 18.30 -22.87
C ASN A 866 15.45 18.84 -22.90
N TYR A 867 14.68 18.57 -23.97
CA TYR A 867 13.38 19.20 -24.20
C TYR A 867 12.13 18.29 -24.26
N PRO A 868 12.19 17.01 -24.70
CA PRO A 868 10.99 16.23 -25.01
C PRO A 868 10.01 16.08 -23.84
N ASP A 869 10.52 15.76 -22.64
CA ASP A 869 9.68 15.48 -21.47
C ASP A 869 9.00 16.75 -20.95
N ALA A 870 9.74 17.87 -20.92
CA ALA A 870 9.20 19.18 -20.56
C ALA A 870 8.23 19.75 -21.61
N LEU A 871 8.34 19.36 -22.88
CA LEU A 871 7.46 19.85 -23.94
C LEU A 871 6.05 19.26 -23.79
N ALA A 872 5.95 17.93 -23.70
CA ALA A 872 4.68 17.26 -23.43
C ALA A 872 4.19 17.58 -22.01
N GLY A 873 5.10 17.55 -21.03
CA GLY A 873 4.83 17.86 -19.62
C GLY A 873 4.31 19.27 -19.40
N GLY A 874 4.87 20.26 -20.09
CA GLY A 874 4.44 21.65 -19.99
C GLY A 874 3.00 21.85 -20.45
N VAL A 875 2.61 21.27 -21.58
CA VAL A 875 1.22 21.30 -22.06
C VAL A 875 0.28 20.61 -21.08
N ALA A 876 0.68 19.44 -20.58
CA ALA A 876 -0.09 18.68 -19.61
C ALA A 876 -0.30 19.45 -18.29
N GLN A 877 0.72 20.17 -17.80
CA GLN A 877 0.59 21.03 -16.62
C GLN A 877 -0.28 22.25 -16.88
N GLY A 878 -0.15 22.87 -18.05
CA GLY A 878 -1.01 23.98 -18.45
C GLY A 878 -2.49 23.57 -18.54
N HIS A 879 -2.78 22.37 -19.04
CA HIS A 879 -4.14 21.83 -19.13
C HIS A 879 -4.85 21.73 -17.76
N VAL A 880 -4.09 21.43 -16.69
CA VAL A 880 -4.61 21.35 -15.31
C VAL A 880 -4.30 22.59 -14.47
N GLY A 881 -3.81 23.68 -15.07
CA GLY A 881 -3.57 24.96 -14.39
C GLY A 881 -2.43 24.93 -13.37
N ARG A 882 -1.35 24.21 -13.66
CA ARG A 882 -0.22 23.98 -12.75
C ARG A 882 1.11 24.44 -13.36
N LEU A 883 2.10 24.64 -12.49
CA LEU A 883 3.41 25.18 -12.83
C LEU A 883 4.43 24.09 -13.22
N MET A 884 5.51 24.50 -13.88
CA MET A 884 6.67 23.65 -14.15
C MET A 884 7.96 24.43 -13.90
N LEU A 885 8.91 23.81 -13.22
CA LEU A 885 10.27 24.28 -13.00
C LEU A 885 11.26 23.46 -13.83
N LEU A 886 12.39 24.08 -14.19
CA LEU A 886 13.50 23.42 -14.86
C LEU A 886 14.71 23.33 -13.93
N THR A 887 15.44 22.22 -13.99
CA THR A 887 16.67 21.99 -13.21
C THR A 887 17.69 21.16 -14.00
N PRO A 888 19.00 21.12 -13.65
CA PRO A 888 19.93 20.13 -14.18
C PRO A 888 19.50 18.69 -13.88
N SER A 889 19.92 17.74 -14.71
CA SER A 889 19.50 16.33 -14.58
C SER A 889 20.07 15.65 -13.32
N THR A 890 21.22 16.11 -12.83
CA THR A 890 21.98 15.47 -11.74
C THR A 890 22.00 16.25 -10.44
N SER A 891 21.51 17.49 -10.43
CA SER A 891 21.47 18.34 -9.21
C SER A 891 20.30 19.31 -9.25
N LEU A 892 19.70 19.56 -8.07
CA LEU A 892 18.65 20.57 -7.93
C LEU A 892 19.31 21.97 -7.93
N ASP A 893 19.01 22.79 -8.94
CA ASP A 893 19.52 24.16 -9.02
C ASP A 893 18.96 25.01 -7.88
N SER A 894 19.73 25.99 -7.43
CA SER A 894 19.34 26.81 -6.27
C SER A 894 18.09 27.67 -6.52
N ALA A 895 17.79 28.01 -7.77
CA ALA A 895 16.58 28.76 -8.10
C ALA A 895 15.29 27.95 -7.91
N PRO A 896 15.10 26.78 -8.56
CA PRO A 896 13.94 25.94 -8.27
C PRO A 896 13.91 25.46 -6.82
N ALA A 897 15.06 25.19 -6.18
CA ALA A 897 15.10 24.87 -4.75
C ALA A 897 14.50 25.99 -3.88
N ARG A 898 14.90 27.26 -4.14
CA ARG A 898 14.37 28.42 -3.42
C ARG A 898 12.86 28.55 -3.59
N ASP A 899 12.35 28.41 -4.82
CA ASP A 899 10.93 28.59 -5.09
C ASP A 899 10.10 27.46 -4.46
N LEU A 900 10.54 26.21 -4.56
CA LEU A 900 9.92 25.08 -3.89
C LEU A 900 9.85 25.30 -2.37
N TYR A 901 10.93 25.79 -1.76
CA TYR A 901 10.98 26.04 -0.32
C TYR A 901 10.08 27.21 0.08
N GLY A 902 10.10 28.28 -0.71
CA GLY A 902 9.29 29.47 -0.50
C GLY A 902 7.79 29.20 -0.57
N HIS A 903 7.38 28.23 -1.41
CA HIS A 903 5.98 27.85 -1.59
C HIS A 903 5.61 26.51 -0.95
N LYS A 904 6.45 25.95 -0.08
CA LYS A 904 6.27 24.60 0.49
C LYS A 904 4.89 24.38 1.14
N SER A 905 4.33 25.40 1.77
CA SER A 905 3.01 25.34 2.42
C SER A 905 1.85 25.20 1.42
N ALA A 906 2.05 25.62 0.16
CA ALA A 906 1.08 25.54 -0.92
C ALA A 906 1.24 24.27 -1.78
N ILE A 907 2.32 23.50 -1.59
CA ILE A 907 2.61 22.31 -2.39
C ILE A 907 2.10 21.07 -1.64
N ARG A 908 1.12 20.36 -2.22
CA ARG A 908 0.66 19.04 -1.73
C ARG A 908 1.08 17.91 -2.68
N GLY A 909 1.71 18.21 -3.80
CA GLY A 909 2.24 17.23 -4.73
C GLY A 909 3.27 17.81 -5.69
N VAL A 910 4.14 16.95 -6.20
CA VAL A 910 5.17 17.27 -7.19
C VAL A 910 5.19 16.20 -8.27
N ALA A 911 5.22 16.65 -9.53
CA ALA A 911 5.39 15.76 -10.67
C ALA A 911 6.84 15.77 -11.17
N TYR A 912 7.36 14.63 -11.61
CA TYR A 912 8.66 14.52 -12.28
C TYR A 912 8.44 14.03 -13.71
N PHE A 913 8.82 14.84 -14.70
CA PHE A 913 8.73 14.44 -16.11
C PHE A 913 10.07 13.93 -16.63
N GLY A 914 10.06 12.66 -17.05
CA GLY A 914 11.23 11.93 -17.51
C GLY A 914 11.77 10.93 -16.48
N GLY A 915 12.48 9.92 -16.97
CA GLY A 915 13.10 8.88 -16.13
C GLY A 915 14.26 9.40 -15.27
N THR A 916 14.93 8.50 -14.55
CA THR A 916 16.09 8.85 -13.70
C THR A 916 17.28 9.39 -14.50
N GLY A 917 17.37 9.09 -15.80
CA GLY A 917 18.34 9.71 -16.71
C GLY A 917 18.03 11.18 -17.05
N ALA A 918 16.76 11.60 -16.96
CA ALA A 918 16.36 12.99 -17.14
C ALA A 918 16.39 13.76 -15.81
N LEU A 919 15.94 13.14 -14.71
CA LEU A 919 16.00 13.67 -13.36
C LEU A 919 16.42 12.58 -12.38
N SER A 920 17.69 12.60 -11.98
CA SER A 920 18.30 11.59 -11.10
C SER A 920 17.60 11.47 -9.75
N ASN A 921 17.79 10.32 -9.09
CA ASN A 921 17.30 10.10 -7.73
C ASN A 921 17.85 11.14 -6.74
N SER A 922 19.05 11.67 -6.97
CA SER A 922 19.62 12.76 -6.17
C SER A 922 18.77 14.04 -6.25
N VAL A 923 18.30 14.41 -7.46
CA VAL A 923 17.41 15.58 -7.63
C VAL A 923 16.08 15.32 -6.92
N ARG A 924 15.47 14.15 -7.13
CA ARG A 924 14.18 13.79 -6.51
C ARG A 924 14.28 13.75 -4.98
N GLY A 925 15.36 13.21 -4.44
CA GLY A 925 15.67 13.20 -3.01
C GLY A 925 15.86 14.60 -2.44
N ALA A 926 16.58 15.49 -3.15
CA ALA A 926 16.77 16.87 -2.72
C ALA A 926 15.45 17.66 -2.67
N VAL A 927 14.56 17.45 -3.64
CA VAL A 927 13.22 18.06 -3.65
C VAL A 927 12.38 17.54 -2.49
N ALA A 928 12.39 16.22 -2.25
CA ALA A 928 11.67 15.62 -1.14
C ALA A 928 12.17 16.16 0.20
N ALA A 929 13.49 16.26 0.41
CA ALA A 929 14.08 16.80 1.62
C ALA A 929 13.70 18.28 1.87
N LEU A 930 13.56 19.06 0.80
CA LEU A 930 13.26 20.48 0.86
C LEU A 930 11.79 20.79 1.14
N LEU A 931 10.89 19.85 0.82
CA LEU A 931 9.44 20.00 1.00
C LEU A 931 8.90 19.25 2.22
N ARG A 932 9.77 18.58 2.98
CA ARG A 932 9.46 17.99 4.29
C ARG A 932 9.28 19.05 5.37
#